data_AF-A0A959H8W3-F1
#
_entry.id   AF-A0A959H8W3-F1
#
_cell.length_a   1.000
_cell.length_b   1.000
_cell.length_c   1.000
_cell.angle_alpha   90.00
_cell.angle_beta   90.00
_cell.angle_gamma   90.00
#
_symmetry.space_group_name_H-M   'P 1'
#
loop_
_entity.id
_entity.type
_entity.pdbx_description
1 polymer ?
#
loop_
_entity_poly.entity_id
_entity_poly.type
_entity_poly.pdbx_seq_one_letter_code
_entity_poly.pdbx_strand_id
1 'polypeptide(L)'
;YFTDFRIFNNPVAVGEGEMPLRLPIYKARHIEVQSAQKVISFQFTALNFINPERQAYRFWLAPFHDGWQYNGNKREVTFTNLDPGVYHLRVETAENGYDWAGTSLALHVLPPWHRTWWAYTLWTMLLAGAVYWLYQFQLNRKLAEAEALRLKELDQAKARLYANITHEFRTPLTIILGMVREVKEDPAHWFNEGLKLIHRNGTRLLHLVNQMLDLSKLESGHIPLQPGQADIVNYLKYLTESFHSFADTRDIRLHFLTELHSFTMDFDAEKLRKVVSNLLSNAIKFTPEGGDIYLQLAVEQPEGHSAHLILIVKDNGAGIPAEYLPHIFDRFYSLPTAPLNSPPSGGLGGAGAGIGLALTKELVTVMKGTIAVESKVGAGTKFTVHLPVTRQAPKASPSPEQGPPIEETAIYFANRAGFQSNQLESTSGQEEKDNPLLLIIEDNADVVTYLASFLSGNYRLALAPDGQEGINKAIELVPDLIVSDVMMPRKDGFEVCASVKSDERTCHIPVILLTSKAGEKPMIEGLEHGADAYIAKPFNREELMVRIEKLIDGRRRIQEQYAKKDYLRKNAGVSPASLDDVFLEKIAGIIEENLSDENFGLPELCRQAAMSRSQLFRKLKALTGRSTTQFIRSVRLEKARGLLETTTFSISEVSYKTGFTNPNYFSRMFRKEFGMAPSEVRKE
;
A
#
# COMPACT_ATOMS: atom_id res chain seq x y z
N TYR A 1 73.87 32.10 55.54
CA TYR A 1 73.16 30.82 55.45
C TYR A 1 71.66 31.08 55.55
N PHE A 2 70.84 30.27 54.87
CA PHE A 2 69.39 30.29 55.08
C PHE A 2 69.05 29.65 56.43
N THR A 3 68.19 30.28 57.21
CA THR A 3 67.86 29.89 58.59
C THR A 3 66.43 29.40 58.74
N ASP A 4 65.49 29.96 57.97
CA ASP A 4 64.08 29.58 58.01
C ASP A 4 63.45 29.71 56.62
N PHE A 5 62.39 28.93 56.38
CA PHE A 5 61.59 28.94 55.17
C PHE A 5 60.12 28.87 55.56
N ARG A 6 59.33 29.83 55.07
CA ARG A 6 57.93 29.98 55.45
C ARG A 6 57.03 29.98 54.23
N ILE A 7 55.88 29.35 54.38
CA ILE A 7 54.79 29.40 53.40
C ILE A 7 53.58 29.99 54.11
N PHE A 8 52.97 31.04 53.52
CA PHE A 8 51.89 31.81 54.16
C PHE A 8 52.23 32.26 55.59
N ASN A 9 53.47 32.73 55.81
CA ASN A 9 54.03 33.14 57.11
C ASN A 9 54.15 32.05 58.19
N ASN A 10 53.88 30.79 57.87
CA ASN A 10 54.10 29.67 58.79
C ASN A 10 55.43 28.97 58.46
N PRO A 11 56.30 28.69 59.47
CA PRO A 11 57.56 27.99 59.26
C PRO A 11 57.33 26.55 58.82
N VAL A 12 58.15 26.08 57.88
CA VAL A 12 58.07 24.73 57.31
C VAL A 12 59.11 23.85 58.01
N ALA A 13 58.63 22.90 58.83
CA ALA A 13 59.48 21.93 59.52
C ALA A 13 60.05 20.86 58.56
N VAL A 14 61.20 20.29 58.93
CA VAL A 14 61.82 19.19 58.17
C VAL A 14 61.06 17.90 58.46
N GLY A 15 60.51 17.26 57.42
CA GLY A 15 60.00 15.89 57.50
C GLY A 15 58.52 15.69 57.89
N GLU A 16 57.67 16.72 57.94
CA GLU A 16 56.24 16.56 58.27
C GLU A 16 55.29 16.73 57.05
N GLY A 17 54.93 15.65 56.35
CA GLY A 17 53.88 15.68 55.30
C GLY A 17 54.38 15.93 53.87
N GLU A 18 53.52 16.44 52.96
CA GLU A 18 53.86 16.84 51.57
C GLU A 18 54.78 18.08 51.54
N MET A 19 55.98 17.96 52.13
CA MET A 19 56.81 19.11 52.47
C MET A 19 57.86 19.45 51.40
N PRO A 20 58.04 20.76 51.11
CA PRO A 20 59.10 21.30 50.27
C PRO A 20 60.54 21.01 50.74
N LEU A 21 60.74 20.67 52.01
CA LEU A 21 62.04 20.55 52.67
C LEU A 21 62.35 19.12 53.13
N ARG A 22 63.27 18.45 52.42
CA ARG A 22 63.79 17.11 52.77
C ARG A 22 65.00 17.13 53.72
N LEU A 23 65.68 18.28 53.80
CA LEU A 23 66.83 18.54 54.66
C LEU A 23 66.60 19.87 55.37
N PRO A 24 67.25 20.12 56.52
CA PRO A 24 67.27 21.45 57.12
C PRO A 24 67.66 22.52 56.09
N ILE A 25 66.96 23.66 56.12
CA ILE A 25 67.07 24.72 55.09
C ILE A 25 68.52 25.16 54.83
N TYR A 26 69.38 25.16 55.85
CA TYR A 26 70.80 25.53 55.71
C TYR A 26 71.64 24.51 54.90
N LYS A 27 71.14 23.29 54.69
CA LYS A 27 71.73 22.24 53.82
C LYS A 27 70.92 22.01 52.54
N ALA A 28 69.71 22.55 52.45
CA ALA A 28 68.88 22.40 51.26
C ALA A 28 69.51 23.17 50.08
N ARG A 29 69.64 22.48 48.94
CA ARG A 29 70.05 23.10 47.66
C ARG A 29 68.88 23.32 46.70
N HIS A 30 67.75 22.67 46.98
CA HIS A 30 66.55 22.65 46.15
C HIS A 30 65.29 22.53 47.03
N ILE A 31 64.24 23.26 46.66
CA ILE A 31 62.92 23.27 47.31
C ILE A 31 61.84 23.20 46.23
N GLU A 32 60.84 22.34 46.42
CA GLU A 32 59.66 22.23 45.55
C GLU A 32 58.43 22.83 46.22
N VAL A 33 57.76 23.74 45.55
CA VAL A 33 56.58 24.45 46.06
C VAL A 33 55.40 24.20 45.12
N GLN A 34 54.23 23.93 45.68
CA GLN A 34 53.02 23.73 44.89
C GLN A 34 52.48 25.09 44.41
N SER A 35 51.89 25.17 43.20
CA SER A 35 51.31 26.43 42.67
C SER A 35 50.23 27.07 43.57
N ALA A 36 49.62 26.32 44.49
CA ALA A 36 48.68 26.87 45.48
C ALA A 36 49.37 27.72 46.58
N GLN A 37 50.68 27.50 46.82
CA GLN A 37 51.46 28.14 47.87
C GLN A 37 52.01 29.49 47.37
N LYS A 38 51.12 30.49 47.36
CA LYS A 38 51.35 31.78 46.70
C LYS A 38 52.23 32.76 47.47
N VAL A 39 52.54 32.52 48.73
CA VAL A 39 53.36 33.41 49.57
C VAL A 39 54.51 32.61 50.17
N ILE A 40 55.73 32.97 49.81
CA ILE A 40 56.95 32.24 50.15
C ILE A 40 57.95 33.20 50.77
N SER A 41 58.39 32.95 52.00
CA SER A 41 59.39 33.78 52.69
C SER A 41 60.64 32.99 53.05
N PHE A 42 61.80 33.61 52.90
CA PHE A 42 63.10 33.05 53.27
C PHE A 42 63.76 33.94 54.31
N GLN A 43 64.27 33.34 55.39
CA GLN A 43 65.12 34.03 56.34
C GLN A 43 66.57 33.56 56.24
N PHE A 44 67.50 34.47 56.48
CA PHE A 44 68.93 34.21 56.37
C PHE A 44 69.74 35.03 57.37
N THR A 45 70.90 34.50 57.75
CA THR A 45 71.85 35.20 58.63
C THR A 45 73.29 34.99 58.17
N ALA A 46 74.14 35.98 58.44
CA ALA A 46 75.59 35.82 58.39
C ALA A 46 76.14 35.33 59.75
N LEU A 47 77.29 34.66 59.75
CA LEU A 47 78.07 34.39 60.97
C LEU A 47 78.98 35.59 61.24
N ASN A 48 78.45 36.64 61.88
CA ASN A 48 79.25 37.70 62.48
C ASN A 48 78.61 38.12 63.81
N PHE A 49 79.38 38.04 64.89
CA PHE A 49 78.92 38.27 66.27
C PHE A 49 79.30 39.67 66.81
N ILE A 50 80.06 40.45 66.03
CA ILE A 50 80.54 41.78 66.42
C ILE A 50 79.75 42.80 65.58
N ASN A 51 78.76 43.47 66.18
CA ASN A 51 77.87 44.48 65.56
C ASN A 51 76.98 44.00 64.38
N PRO A 52 75.95 43.18 64.65
CA PRO A 52 75.03 42.68 63.63
C PRO A 52 74.20 43.75 62.89
N GLU A 53 74.10 44.97 63.42
CA GLU A 53 73.35 46.08 62.81
C GLU A 53 74.06 46.74 61.61
N ARG A 54 75.37 46.50 61.43
CA ARG A 54 76.14 47.05 60.30
C ARG A 54 76.12 46.18 59.04
N GLN A 55 75.46 45.01 59.08
CA GLN A 55 75.42 44.12 57.94
C GLN A 55 74.38 44.54 56.90
N ALA A 56 74.80 44.58 55.65
CA ALA A 56 73.94 44.73 54.49
C ALA A 56 73.66 43.38 53.84
N TYR A 57 72.44 43.21 53.34
CA TYR A 57 72.00 42.03 52.60
C TYR A 57 71.48 42.44 51.22
N ARG A 58 71.77 41.63 50.21
CA ARG A 58 71.17 41.73 48.88
C ARG A 58 70.73 40.35 48.40
N PHE A 59 69.72 40.31 47.55
CA PHE A 59 69.20 39.06 47.01
C PHE A 59 68.85 39.19 45.53
N TRP A 60 68.84 38.07 44.84
CA TRP A 60 68.43 38.01 43.44
C TRP A 60 67.68 36.70 43.21
N LEU A 61 66.50 36.77 42.60
CA LEU A 61 65.68 35.61 42.24
C LEU A 61 65.56 35.58 40.72
N ALA A 62 66.41 34.79 40.04
CA ALA A 62 66.34 34.67 38.59
C ALA A 62 65.30 33.59 38.20
N PRO A 63 64.46 33.79 37.17
CA PRO A 63 64.35 34.97 36.30
C PRO A 63 63.35 36.06 36.80
N PHE A 64 62.78 35.92 38.00
CA PHE A 64 61.77 36.86 38.52
C PHE A 64 62.27 38.32 38.62
N HIS A 65 63.56 38.51 38.90
CA HIS A 65 64.23 39.80 38.93
C HIS A 65 65.35 39.88 37.88
N ASP A 66 65.49 41.02 37.23
CA ASP A 66 66.56 41.27 36.24
C ASP A 66 67.93 41.53 36.86
N GLY A 67 68.01 41.75 38.17
CA GLY A 67 69.26 42.00 38.89
C GLY A 67 69.13 41.98 40.41
N TRP A 68 70.24 42.26 41.11
CA TRP A 68 70.32 42.27 42.56
C TRP A 68 69.43 43.33 43.21
N GLN A 69 68.67 42.91 44.22
CA GLN A 69 67.83 43.75 45.07
C GLN A 69 68.50 43.96 46.43
N TYR A 70 68.61 45.20 46.88
CA TYR A 70 69.21 45.52 48.17
C TYR A 70 68.16 45.48 49.29
N ASN A 71 68.43 44.74 50.36
CA ASN A 71 67.50 44.49 51.47
C ASN A 71 67.93 45.16 52.80
N GLY A 72 68.92 46.06 52.76
CA GLY A 72 69.43 46.72 53.97
C GLY A 72 69.90 45.72 55.01
N ASN A 73 69.52 45.91 56.28
CA ASN A 73 69.82 44.98 57.37
C ASN A 73 68.73 43.91 57.59
N LYS A 74 67.69 43.86 56.74
CA LYS A 74 66.60 42.89 56.87
C LYS A 74 67.07 41.50 56.47
N ARG A 75 66.77 40.54 57.34
CA ARG A 75 67.15 39.13 57.23
C ARG A 75 66.08 38.25 56.59
N GLU A 76 65.01 38.85 56.06
CA GLU A 76 63.87 38.14 55.47
C GLU A 76 63.52 38.75 54.11
N VAL A 77 63.13 37.88 53.16
CA VAL A 77 62.61 38.23 51.85
C VAL A 77 61.38 37.39 51.57
N THR A 78 60.31 38.03 51.08
CA THR A 78 59.05 37.38 50.73
C THR A 78 58.74 37.56 49.24
N PHE A 79 58.35 36.47 48.59
CA PHE A 79 57.89 36.43 47.21
C PHE A 79 56.41 36.04 47.18
N THR A 80 55.63 36.73 46.35
CA THR A 80 54.21 36.46 46.16
C THR A 80 53.90 36.16 44.70
N ASN A 81 52.98 35.22 44.46
CA ASN A 81 52.49 34.85 43.13
C ASN A 81 53.59 34.51 42.10
N LEU A 82 54.56 33.67 42.47
CA LEU A 82 55.51 33.14 41.50
C LEU A 82 54.80 32.19 40.51
N ASP A 83 54.99 32.42 39.21
CA ASP A 83 54.48 31.53 38.16
C ASP A 83 55.19 30.16 38.20
N PRO A 84 54.58 29.07 37.70
CA PRO A 84 55.24 27.78 37.62
C PRO A 84 56.55 27.83 36.83
N GLY A 85 57.63 27.31 37.40
CA GLY A 85 58.95 27.40 36.80
C GLY A 85 60.08 27.18 37.81
N VAL A 86 61.31 27.18 37.30
CA VAL A 86 62.52 27.03 38.11
C VAL A 86 63.11 28.39 38.38
N TYR A 87 63.28 28.72 39.66
CA TYR A 87 63.86 29.96 40.13
C TYR A 87 65.16 29.69 40.90
N HIS A 88 66.10 30.62 40.84
CA HIS A 88 67.35 30.56 41.59
C HIS A 88 67.46 31.76 42.52
N LEU A 89 67.29 31.53 43.82
CA LEU A 89 67.46 32.54 44.86
C LEU A 89 68.92 32.59 45.27
N ARG A 90 69.56 33.74 45.10
CA ARG A 90 70.90 34.04 45.63
C ARG A 90 70.78 35.11 46.69
N VAL A 91 71.45 34.93 47.82
CA VAL A 91 71.49 35.94 48.90
C VAL A 91 72.94 36.15 49.30
N GLU A 92 73.36 37.40 49.34
CA GLU A 92 74.71 37.82 49.70
C GLU A 92 74.67 38.85 50.82
N THR A 93 75.73 38.89 51.60
CA THR A 93 75.91 39.85 52.69
C THR A 93 77.29 40.50 52.61
N ALA A 94 77.39 41.75 53.08
CA ALA A 94 78.64 42.47 53.24
C ALA A 94 78.60 43.33 54.52
N GLU A 95 79.73 43.40 55.23
CA GLU A 95 79.84 44.18 56.48
C GLU A 95 80.01 45.69 56.24
N ASN A 96 80.64 46.07 55.12
CA ASN A 96 80.83 47.47 54.71
C ASN A 96 80.49 47.71 53.22
N GLY A 97 79.77 46.77 52.58
CA GLY A 97 79.33 46.89 51.18
C GLY A 97 80.36 46.56 50.10
N TYR A 98 81.60 46.21 50.45
CA TYR A 98 82.67 45.93 49.48
C TYR A 98 82.86 44.43 49.18
N ASP A 99 82.90 43.57 50.20
CA ASP A 99 83.08 42.11 50.03
C ASP A 99 81.76 41.36 50.23
N TRP A 100 81.11 41.01 49.11
CA TRP A 100 79.85 40.28 49.10
C TRP A 100 80.09 38.76 49.05
N ALA A 101 79.66 38.05 50.09
CA ALA A 101 79.68 36.59 50.14
C ALA A 101 78.26 36.06 50.35
N GLY A 102 77.91 34.95 49.69
CA GLY A 102 76.54 34.48 49.69
C GLY A 102 76.35 33.00 49.47
N THR A 103 75.08 32.63 49.45
CA THR A 103 74.60 31.27 49.20
C THR A 103 73.46 31.31 48.18
N SER A 104 73.21 30.18 47.54
CA SER A 104 72.18 30.04 46.51
C SER A 104 71.31 28.82 46.75
N LEU A 105 70.03 28.93 46.40
CA LEU A 105 69.02 27.89 46.52
C LEU A 105 68.16 27.85 45.25
N ALA A 106 67.90 26.65 44.72
CA ALA A 106 66.94 26.47 43.64
C ALA A 106 65.51 26.27 44.20
N LEU A 107 64.54 27.01 43.68
CA LEU A 107 63.13 26.96 44.03
C LEU A 107 62.33 26.55 42.79
N HIS A 108 61.66 25.40 42.83
CA HIS A 108 60.84 24.91 41.73
C HIS A 108 59.36 25.04 42.09
N VAL A 109 58.64 25.89 41.38
CA VAL A 109 57.18 26.05 41.53
C VAL A 109 56.48 25.12 40.53
N LEU A 110 55.77 24.11 41.04
CA LEU A 110 55.10 23.09 40.22
C LEU A 110 53.81 23.64 39.58
N PRO A 111 53.50 23.34 38.30
CA PRO A 111 52.28 23.81 37.65
C PRO A 111 51.02 23.16 38.25
N PRO A 112 49.86 23.84 38.20
CA PRO A 112 48.61 23.27 38.70
C PRO A 112 48.20 22.04 37.87
N TRP A 113 47.58 21.06 38.52
CA TRP A 113 47.31 19.73 37.92
C TRP A 113 46.58 19.79 36.57
N HIS A 114 45.64 20.73 36.38
CA HIS A 114 44.84 20.86 35.16
C HIS A 114 45.61 21.46 33.96
N ARG A 115 46.84 21.96 34.16
CA ARG A 115 47.74 22.48 33.11
C ARG A 115 48.90 21.53 32.78
N THR A 116 48.84 20.31 33.29
CA THR A 116 49.82 19.28 32.98
C THR A 116 49.49 18.59 31.65
N TRP A 117 50.50 18.03 30.97
CA TRP A 117 50.30 17.33 29.70
C TRP A 117 49.31 16.16 29.83
N TRP A 118 49.31 15.44 30.96
CA TRP A 118 48.39 14.33 31.21
C TRP A 118 46.94 14.82 31.39
N ALA A 119 46.72 15.99 31.97
CA ALA A 119 45.38 16.57 32.09
C ALA A 119 44.81 16.90 30.70
N TYR A 120 45.62 17.47 29.79
CA TYR A 120 45.20 17.66 28.40
C TYR A 120 44.88 16.33 27.71
N THR A 121 45.68 15.29 27.90
CA THR A 121 45.36 13.96 27.33
C THR A 121 44.03 13.42 27.84
N LEU A 122 43.73 13.59 29.13
CA LEU A 122 42.46 13.19 29.72
C LEU A 122 41.28 13.96 29.11
N TRP A 123 41.40 15.29 28.96
CA TRP A 123 40.35 16.10 28.32
C TRP A 123 40.11 15.70 26.87
N THR A 124 41.18 15.45 26.10
CA THR A 124 41.04 14.97 24.72
C THR A 124 40.38 13.59 24.65
N MET A 125 40.71 12.69 25.58
CA MET A 125 40.10 11.35 25.66
C MET A 125 38.62 11.43 26.02
N LEU A 126 38.25 12.29 26.97
CA LEU A 126 36.85 12.52 27.35
C LEU A 126 36.05 13.11 26.18
N LEU A 127 36.60 14.09 25.47
CA LEU A 127 35.97 14.67 24.29
C LEU A 127 35.78 13.62 23.18
N ALA A 128 36.82 12.83 22.87
CA ALA A 128 36.75 11.76 21.90
C ALA A 128 35.71 10.71 22.30
N GLY A 129 35.65 10.34 23.59
CA GLY A 129 34.63 9.45 24.14
C GLY A 129 33.21 10.00 23.99
N ALA A 130 33.01 11.28 24.24
CA ALA A 130 31.70 11.94 24.07
C ALA A 130 31.27 11.99 22.60
N VAL A 131 32.18 12.32 21.68
CA VAL A 131 31.92 12.32 20.24
C VAL A 131 31.61 10.89 19.76
N TYR A 132 32.39 9.91 20.19
CA TYR A 132 32.16 8.50 19.88
C TYR A 132 30.79 8.03 20.40
N TRP A 133 30.44 8.39 21.64
CA TRP A 133 29.14 8.08 22.22
C TRP A 133 27.99 8.72 21.44
N LEU A 134 28.10 10.00 21.05
CA LEU A 134 27.10 10.67 20.21
C LEU A 134 26.96 10.00 18.84
N TYR A 135 28.07 9.61 18.21
CA TYR A 135 28.07 8.89 16.95
C TYR A 135 27.35 7.53 17.07
N GLN A 136 27.70 6.74 18.09
CA GLN A 136 27.04 5.45 18.37
C GLN A 136 25.56 5.62 18.68
N PHE A 137 25.20 6.64 19.45
CA PHE A 137 23.81 6.96 19.77
C PHE A 137 23.00 7.26 18.50
N GLN A 138 23.53 8.10 17.59
CA GLN A 138 22.86 8.39 16.33
C GLN A 138 22.76 7.16 15.42
N LEU A 139 23.81 6.34 15.37
CA LEU A 139 23.83 5.11 14.57
C LEU A 139 22.77 4.12 15.05
N ASN A 140 22.72 3.86 16.37
CA ASN A 140 21.74 2.99 16.98
C ASN A 140 20.31 3.50 16.78
N ARG A 141 20.08 4.82 16.84
CA ARG A 141 18.76 5.39 16.57
C ARG A 141 18.31 5.15 15.14
N LYS A 142 19.19 5.38 14.16
CA LYS A 142 18.89 5.12 12.73
C LYS A 142 18.62 3.64 12.46
N LEU A 143 19.39 2.75 13.09
CA LEU A 143 19.18 1.30 12.99
C LEU A 143 17.82 0.89 13.57
N ALA A 144 17.47 1.40 14.76
CA ALA A 144 16.17 1.13 15.38
C ALA A 144 14.99 1.68 14.56
N GLU A 145 15.11 2.88 13.98
CA GLU A 145 14.11 3.45 13.08
C GLU A 145 13.92 2.58 11.82
N ALA A 146 15.01 2.11 11.20
CA ALA A 146 14.96 1.23 10.04
C ALA A 146 14.36 -0.15 10.37
N GLU A 147 14.69 -0.71 11.53
CA GLU A 147 14.13 -1.98 12.00
C GLU A 147 12.63 -1.85 12.31
N ALA A 148 12.21 -0.76 12.95
CA ALA A 148 10.80 -0.47 13.21
C ALA A 148 9.99 -0.32 11.92
N LEU A 149 10.55 0.36 10.91
CA LEU A 149 9.92 0.48 9.59
C LEU A 149 9.77 -0.89 8.94
N ARG A 150 10.83 -1.70 8.93
CA ARG A 150 10.81 -3.07 8.37
C ARG A 150 9.81 -3.96 9.08
N LEU A 151 9.70 -3.87 10.41
CA LEU A 151 8.72 -4.62 11.18
C LEU A 151 7.30 -4.21 10.83
N LYS A 152 7.05 -2.90 10.65
CA LYS A 152 5.76 -2.38 10.21
C LYS A 152 5.39 -2.84 8.80
N GLU A 153 6.35 -2.86 7.87
CA GLU A 153 6.15 -3.39 6.52
C GLU A 153 5.77 -4.87 6.54
N LEU A 154 6.45 -5.69 7.36
CA LEU A 154 6.12 -7.10 7.54
C LEU A 154 4.71 -7.29 8.13
N ASP A 155 4.35 -6.51 9.14
CA ASP A 155 3.01 -6.59 9.75
C ASP A 155 1.91 -6.19 8.76
N GLN A 156 2.14 -5.14 7.97
CA GLN A 156 1.23 -4.73 6.89
C GLN A 156 1.10 -5.79 5.79
N ALA A 157 2.21 -6.43 5.40
CA ALA A 157 2.19 -7.52 4.43
C ALA A 157 1.38 -8.72 4.97
N LYS A 158 1.55 -9.05 6.25
CA LYS A 158 0.80 -10.12 6.94
C LYS A 158 -0.70 -9.78 7.06
N ALA A 159 -1.04 -8.53 7.36
CA ALA A 159 -2.43 -8.10 7.40
C ALA A 159 -3.12 -8.17 6.02
N ARG A 160 -2.43 -7.69 4.96
CA ARG A 160 -2.89 -7.81 3.57
C ARG A 160 -3.09 -9.27 3.16
N LEU A 161 -2.17 -10.14 3.56
CA LEU A 161 -2.28 -11.58 3.35
C LEU A 161 -3.57 -12.16 3.94
N TYR A 162 -3.83 -11.93 5.24
CA TYR A 162 -5.03 -12.47 5.86
C TYR A 162 -6.31 -11.93 5.23
N ALA A 163 -6.32 -10.66 4.81
CA ALA A 163 -7.44 -10.07 4.11
C ALA A 163 -7.70 -10.77 2.77
N ASN A 164 -6.67 -10.96 1.95
CA ASN A 164 -6.77 -11.62 0.64
C ASN A 164 -7.17 -13.09 0.77
N ILE A 165 -6.57 -13.81 1.72
CA ILE A 165 -6.94 -15.20 2.03
C ILE A 165 -8.43 -15.28 2.40
N THR A 166 -8.87 -14.44 3.33
CA THR A 166 -10.26 -14.43 3.79
C THR A 166 -11.22 -14.17 2.63
N HIS A 167 -10.86 -13.28 1.69
CA HIS A 167 -11.63 -13.04 0.48
C HIS A 167 -11.72 -14.28 -0.41
N GLU A 168 -10.58 -14.89 -0.75
CA GLU A 168 -10.51 -16.11 -1.57
C GLU A 168 -11.26 -17.30 -0.96
N PHE A 169 -11.41 -17.36 0.36
CA PHE A 169 -12.26 -18.36 1.05
C PHE A 169 -13.75 -18.02 0.99
N ARG A 170 -14.14 -16.75 1.16
CA ARG A 170 -15.56 -16.36 1.26
C ARG A 170 -16.31 -16.46 -0.05
N THR A 171 -15.66 -16.16 -1.17
CA THR A 171 -16.30 -16.21 -2.50
C THR A 171 -16.81 -17.62 -2.86
N PRO A 172 -15.98 -18.69 -2.87
CA PRO A 172 -16.46 -20.04 -3.13
C PRO A 172 -17.48 -20.50 -2.09
N LEU A 173 -17.33 -20.08 -0.81
CA LEU A 173 -18.30 -20.41 0.23
C LEU A 173 -19.67 -19.78 -0.02
N THR A 174 -19.71 -18.54 -0.53
CA THR A 174 -20.94 -17.83 -0.91
C THR A 174 -21.69 -18.62 -1.97
N ILE A 175 -20.98 -19.07 -3.00
CA ILE A 175 -21.56 -19.83 -4.11
C ILE A 175 -22.04 -21.20 -3.64
N ILE A 176 -21.23 -21.94 -2.86
CA ILE A 176 -21.62 -23.26 -2.35
C ILE A 176 -22.89 -23.16 -1.50
N LEU A 177 -22.90 -22.26 -0.52
CA LEU A 177 -24.06 -22.09 0.37
C LEU A 177 -25.29 -21.58 -0.39
N GLY A 178 -25.08 -20.69 -1.36
CA GLY A 178 -26.12 -20.17 -2.23
C GLY A 178 -26.75 -21.24 -3.12
N MET A 179 -25.93 -21.96 -3.90
CA MET A 179 -26.40 -23.00 -4.81
C MET A 179 -27.03 -24.19 -4.06
N VAL A 180 -26.56 -24.54 -2.86
CA VAL A 180 -27.23 -25.55 -2.02
C VAL A 180 -28.67 -25.13 -1.70
N ARG A 181 -28.92 -23.84 -1.49
CA ARG A 181 -30.28 -23.31 -1.28
C ARG A 181 -31.11 -23.39 -2.55
N GLU A 182 -30.58 -22.95 -3.69
CA GLU A 182 -31.27 -23.00 -4.99
C GLU A 182 -31.66 -24.43 -5.37
N VAL A 183 -30.75 -25.40 -5.21
CA VAL A 183 -31.01 -26.83 -5.45
C VAL A 183 -32.06 -27.38 -4.48
N LYS A 184 -32.14 -26.86 -3.25
CA LYS A 184 -33.14 -27.28 -2.27
C LYS A 184 -34.53 -26.70 -2.57
N GLU A 185 -34.61 -25.48 -3.08
CA GLU A 185 -35.86 -24.81 -3.42
C GLU A 185 -36.46 -25.29 -4.74
N ASP A 186 -35.65 -25.38 -5.79
CA ASP A 186 -36.05 -25.92 -7.09
C ASP A 186 -35.01 -26.93 -7.61
N PRO A 187 -35.08 -28.19 -7.12
CA PRO A 187 -34.20 -29.24 -7.60
C PRO A 187 -34.31 -29.47 -9.11
N ALA A 188 -35.50 -29.35 -9.70
CA ALA A 188 -35.69 -29.69 -11.10
C ALA A 188 -34.92 -28.73 -12.02
N HIS A 189 -34.86 -27.45 -11.67
CA HIS A 189 -34.13 -26.45 -12.43
C HIS A 189 -32.62 -26.44 -12.12
N TRP A 190 -32.25 -26.52 -10.84
CA TRP A 190 -30.87 -26.26 -10.42
C TRP A 190 -30.00 -27.49 -10.18
N PHE A 191 -30.52 -28.72 -10.20
CA PHE A 191 -29.75 -29.91 -9.79
C PHE A 191 -28.42 -30.05 -10.54
N ASN A 192 -28.42 -29.99 -11.87
CA ASN A 192 -27.20 -30.21 -12.65
C ASN A 192 -26.22 -29.03 -12.55
N GLU A 193 -26.69 -27.80 -12.77
CA GLU A 193 -25.82 -26.61 -12.74
C GLU A 193 -25.35 -26.26 -11.32
N GLY A 194 -26.23 -26.39 -10.33
CA GLY A 194 -25.90 -26.21 -8.92
C GLY A 194 -24.86 -27.21 -8.43
N LEU A 195 -25.00 -28.51 -8.74
CA LEU A 195 -24.00 -29.50 -8.35
C LEU A 195 -22.63 -29.25 -9.01
N LYS A 196 -22.60 -28.84 -10.28
CA LYS A 196 -21.34 -28.45 -10.94
C LYS A 196 -20.66 -27.28 -10.23
N LEU A 197 -21.42 -26.22 -9.92
CA LEU A 197 -20.90 -25.04 -9.21
C LEU A 197 -20.42 -25.37 -7.80
N ILE A 198 -21.17 -26.19 -7.06
CA ILE A 198 -20.81 -26.65 -5.71
C ILE A 198 -19.51 -27.46 -5.75
N HIS A 199 -19.42 -28.44 -6.65
CA HIS A 199 -18.24 -29.29 -6.78
C HIS A 199 -17.01 -28.46 -7.15
N ARG A 200 -17.12 -27.59 -8.17
CA ARG A 200 -16.04 -26.70 -8.62
C ARG A 200 -15.51 -25.82 -7.47
N ASN A 201 -16.41 -25.14 -6.76
CA ASN A 201 -16.02 -24.25 -5.69
C ASN A 201 -15.50 -25.00 -4.45
N GLY A 202 -16.00 -26.22 -4.20
CA GLY A 202 -15.48 -27.12 -3.18
C GLY A 202 -14.04 -27.56 -3.45
N THR A 203 -13.74 -28.01 -4.67
CA THR A 203 -12.36 -28.33 -5.11
C THR A 203 -11.46 -27.11 -5.03
N ARG A 204 -11.96 -25.91 -5.35
CA ARG A 204 -11.20 -24.66 -5.21
C ARG A 204 -10.83 -24.36 -3.76
N LEU A 205 -11.77 -24.54 -2.84
CA LEU A 205 -11.52 -24.36 -1.41
C LEU A 205 -10.44 -25.33 -0.91
N LEU A 206 -10.54 -26.61 -1.30
CA LEU A 206 -9.58 -27.64 -0.92
C LEU A 206 -8.17 -27.31 -1.45
N HIS A 207 -8.07 -26.86 -2.71
CA HIS A 207 -6.80 -26.43 -3.27
C HIS A 207 -6.17 -25.27 -2.47
N LEU A 208 -6.97 -24.27 -2.11
CA LEU A 208 -6.51 -23.14 -1.30
C LEU A 208 -6.03 -23.57 0.10
N VAL A 209 -6.74 -24.50 0.74
CA VAL A 209 -6.32 -25.10 2.03
C VAL A 209 -4.97 -25.83 1.86
N ASN A 210 -4.81 -26.63 0.82
CA ASN A 210 -3.57 -27.34 0.56
C ASN A 210 -2.40 -26.39 0.28
N GLN A 211 -2.62 -25.30 -0.44
CA GLN A 211 -1.61 -24.24 -0.64
C GLN A 211 -1.18 -23.60 0.68
N MET A 212 -2.13 -23.35 1.59
CA MET A 212 -1.84 -22.82 2.93
C MET A 212 -1.05 -23.82 3.78
N LEU A 213 -1.38 -25.11 3.72
CA LEU A 213 -0.64 -26.16 4.41
C LEU A 213 0.78 -26.32 3.85
N ASP A 214 0.93 -26.28 2.53
CA ASP A 214 2.23 -26.33 1.87
C ASP A 214 3.11 -25.13 2.27
N LEU A 215 2.51 -23.92 2.33
CA LEU A 215 3.20 -22.73 2.83
C LEU A 215 3.63 -22.86 4.30
N SER A 216 2.75 -23.38 5.17
CA SER A 216 3.10 -23.60 6.58
C SER A 216 4.24 -24.62 6.74
N LYS A 217 4.29 -25.66 5.89
CA LYS A 217 5.41 -26.62 5.85
C LYS A 217 6.71 -26.00 5.33
N LEU A 218 6.62 -25.05 4.39
CA LEU A 218 7.79 -24.26 3.96
C LEU A 218 8.35 -23.43 5.12
N GLU A 219 7.48 -22.77 5.90
CA GLU A 219 7.90 -21.91 7.02
C GLU A 219 8.57 -22.66 8.17
N SER A 220 8.23 -23.94 8.37
CA SER A 220 8.89 -24.78 9.37
C SER A 220 10.26 -25.30 8.93
N GLY A 221 10.68 -25.06 7.67
CA GLY A 221 11.99 -25.43 7.12
C GLY A 221 12.17 -26.94 6.87
N HIS A 222 11.12 -27.76 7.01
CA HIS A 222 11.20 -29.21 6.91
C HIS A 222 10.36 -29.74 5.75
N ILE A 223 10.84 -29.54 4.53
CA ILE A 223 10.30 -30.24 3.35
C ILE A 223 11.25 -31.39 3.00
N PRO A 224 10.96 -32.63 3.44
CA PRO A 224 11.80 -33.76 3.08
C PRO A 224 11.71 -34.02 1.58
N LEU A 225 12.86 -34.19 0.93
CA LEU A 225 12.95 -34.72 -0.43
C LEU A 225 12.78 -36.25 -0.38
N GLN A 226 11.98 -36.78 -1.30
CA GLN A 226 11.85 -38.21 -1.55
C GLN A 226 12.27 -38.48 -3.00
N PRO A 227 13.57 -38.37 -3.32
CA PRO A 227 14.03 -38.57 -4.68
C PRO A 227 13.89 -40.04 -5.08
N GLY A 228 13.31 -40.28 -6.25
CA GLY A 228 13.29 -41.58 -6.91
C GLY A 228 14.08 -41.50 -8.22
N GLN A 229 14.83 -42.54 -8.55
CA GLN A 229 15.53 -42.61 -9.83
C GLN A 229 14.58 -43.12 -10.90
N ALA A 230 14.27 -42.26 -11.89
CA ALA A 230 13.31 -42.57 -12.94
C ALA A 230 13.60 -41.80 -14.26
N ASP A 231 12.85 -42.11 -15.32
CA ASP A 231 12.93 -41.41 -16.61
C ASP A 231 12.16 -40.08 -16.58
N ILE A 232 12.91 -38.98 -16.57
CA ILE A 232 12.34 -37.62 -16.50
C ILE A 232 11.61 -37.23 -17.78
N VAL A 233 12.05 -37.74 -18.95
CA VAL A 233 11.47 -37.37 -20.26
C VAL A 233 10.05 -37.91 -20.34
N ASN A 234 9.87 -39.19 -20.02
CA ASN A 234 8.56 -39.83 -20.00
C ASN A 234 7.63 -39.20 -18.95
N TYR A 235 8.17 -38.86 -17.78
CA TYR A 235 7.40 -38.20 -16.73
C TYR A 235 6.88 -36.81 -17.16
N LEU A 236 7.74 -35.97 -17.73
CA LEU A 236 7.36 -34.64 -18.22
C LEU A 236 6.42 -34.71 -19.43
N LYS A 237 6.59 -35.69 -20.31
CA LYS A 237 5.66 -35.92 -21.41
C LYS A 237 4.25 -36.24 -20.90
N TYR A 238 4.15 -37.16 -19.94
CA TYR A 238 2.88 -37.50 -19.29
C TYR A 238 2.25 -36.29 -18.57
N LEU A 239 3.06 -35.50 -17.84
CA LEU A 239 2.57 -34.26 -17.25
C LEU A 239 2.04 -33.30 -18.31
N THR A 240 2.76 -33.11 -19.43
CA THR A 240 2.33 -32.21 -20.50
C THR A 240 1.03 -32.66 -21.16
N GLU A 241 0.89 -33.97 -21.44
CA GLU A 241 -0.33 -34.56 -22.00
C GLU A 241 -1.56 -34.28 -21.12
N SER A 242 -1.39 -34.30 -19.79
CA SER A 242 -2.50 -33.98 -18.88
C SER A 242 -3.01 -32.53 -18.96
N PHE A 243 -2.18 -31.60 -19.46
CA PHE A 243 -2.56 -30.21 -19.70
C PHE A 243 -3.05 -29.97 -21.13
N HIS A 244 -2.97 -30.97 -22.03
CA HIS A 244 -3.36 -30.80 -23.42
C HIS A 244 -4.86 -30.52 -23.57
N SER A 245 -5.71 -31.32 -22.92
CA SER A 245 -7.16 -31.08 -22.86
C SER A 245 -7.49 -29.68 -22.33
N PHE A 246 -6.72 -29.19 -21.36
CA PHE A 246 -6.91 -27.83 -20.83
C PHE A 246 -6.50 -26.74 -21.84
N ALA A 247 -5.37 -26.89 -22.51
CA ALA A 247 -4.93 -25.96 -23.55
C ALA A 247 -5.92 -25.93 -24.74
N ASP A 248 -6.45 -27.10 -25.13
CA ASP A 248 -7.42 -27.24 -26.23
C ASP A 248 -8.73 -26.51 -25.94
N THR A 249 -9.23 -26.51 -24.69
CA THR A 249 -10.45 -25.74 -24.34
C THR A 249 -10.32 -24.23 -24.57
N ARG A 250 -9.10 -23.73 -24.73
CA ARG A 250 -8.78 -22.32 -25.00
C ARG A 250 -8.15 -22.08 -26.36
N ASP A 251 -8.17 -23.07 -27.24
CA ASP A 251 -7.49 -23.01 -28.55
C ASP A 251 -5.98 -22.66 -28.41
N ILE A 252 -5.34 -23.12 -27.33
CA ILE A 252 -3.90 -22.90 -27.09
C ILE A 252 -3.13 -24.15 -27.51
N ARG A 253 -2.09 -23.97 -28.31
CA ARG A 253 -1.23 -25.06 -28.77
C ARG A 253 -0.10 -25.31 -27.77
N LEU A 254 -0.16 -26.45 -27.08
CA LEU A 254 0.85 -26.89 -26.11
C LEU A 254 1.84 -27.87 -26.76
N HIS A 255 3.12 -27.48 -26.78
CA HIS A 255 4.20 -28.22 -27.43
C HIS A 255 5.22 -28.74 -26.41
N PHE A 256 5.57 -30.03 -26.48
CA PHE A 256 6.69 -30.60 -25.74
C PHE A 256 7.89 -30.79 -26.67
N LEU A 257 9.01 -30.14 -26.37
CA LEU A 257 10.22 -30.13 -27.21
C LEU A 257 11.42 -30.68 -26.44
N THR A 258 12.06 -31.72 -26.96
CA THR A 258 13.26 -32.33 -26.38
C THR A 258 14.09 -33.00 -27.47
N GLU A 259 15.42 -32.90 -27.36
CA GLU A 259 16.35 -33.70 -28.18
C GLU A 259 16.65 -35.06 -27.54
N LEU A 260 16.24 -35.26 -26.28
CA LEU A 260 16.44 -36.49 -25.51
C LEU A 260 15.26 -37.44 -25.70
N HIS A 261 15.54 -38.69 -26.07
CA HIS A 261 14.52 -39.75 -26.13
C HIS A 261 14.13 -40.29 -24.75
N SER A 262 15.10 -40.44 -23.84
CA SER A 262 14.93 -40.93 -22.47
C SER A 262 16.10 -40.45 -21.63
N PHE A 263 15.86 -40.08 -20.37
CA PHE A 263 16.94 -39.67 -19.47
C PHE A 263 16.63 -40.06 -18.02
N THR A 264 17.42 -40.98 -17.47
CA THR A 264 17.27 -41.41 -16.08
C THR A 264 18.05 -40.52 -15.13
N MET A 265 17.35 -39.94 -14.15
CA MET A 265 17.93 -39.15 -13.06
C MET A 265 17.10 -39.28 -11.79
N ASP A 266 17.67 -38.84 -10.66
CA ASP A 266 16.92 -38.74 -9.42
C ASP A 266 16.09 -37.44 -9.42
N PHE A 267 14.80 -37.56 -9.12
CA PHE A 267 13.94 -36.41 -8.87
C PHE A 267 12.81 -36.79 -7.92
N ASP A 268 12.24 -35.79 -7.25
CA ASP A 268 11.04 -35.94 -6.44
C ASP A 268 9.82 -35.67 -7.34
N ALA A 269 9.09 -36.73 -7.71
CA ALA A 269 7.98 -36.65 -8.64
C ALA A 269 6.88 -35.68 -8.15
N GLU A 270 6.54 -35.70 -6.87
CA GLU A 270 5.49 -34.84 -6.32
C GLU A 270 5.88 -33.36 -6.42
N LYS A 271 7.10 -33.01 -6.00
CA LYS A 271 7.58 -31.62 -6.02
C LYS A 271 7.78 -31.10 -7.43
N LEU A 272 8.33 -31.93 -8.31
CA LEU A 272 8.50 -31.58 -9.72
C LEU A 272 7.15 -31.36 -10.40
N ARG A 273 6.15 -32.22 -10.12
CA ARG A 273 4.77 -32.01 -10.59
C ARG A 273 4.24 -30.65 -10.15
N LYS A 274 4.37 -30.29 -8.87
CA LYS A 274 3.92 -28.98 -8.37
C LYS A 274 4.59 -27.82 -9.11
N VAL A 275 5.90 -27.89 -9.37
CA VAL A 275 6.65 -26.89 -10.14
C VAL A 275 6.13 -26.78 -11.57
N VAL A 276 6.07 -27.89 -12.30
CA VAL A 276 5.64 -27.92 -13.72
C VAL A 276 4.18 -27.48 -13.86
N SER A 277 3.28 -28.01 -13.02
CA SER A 277 1.85 -27.67 -13.04
C SER A 277 1.62 -26.18 -12.76
N ASN A 278 2.36 -25.58 -11.82
CA ASN A 278 2.23 -24.16 -11.53
C ASN A 278 2.75 -23.28 -12.69
N LEU A 279 3.85 -23.67 -13.34
CA LEU A 279 4.36 -22.93 -14.50
C LEU A 279 3.46 -23.07 -15.73
N LEU A 280 2.99 -24.29 -16.04
CA LEU A 280 2.08 -24.53 -17.17
C LEU A 280 0.72 -23.87 -16.97
N SER A 281 0.12 -23.96 -15.77
CA SER A 281 -1.15 -23.29 -15.50
C SER A 281 -1.04 -21.76 -15.61
N ASN A 282 0.08 -21.17 -15.20
CA ASN A 282 0.33 -19.74 -15.40
C ASN A 282 0.48 -19.40 -16.90
N ALA A 283 1.25 -20.19 -17.65
CA ALA A 283 1.40 -20.00 -19.09
C ALA A 283 0.04 -20.05 -19.81
N ILE A 284 -0.80 -21.05 -19.53
CA ILE A 284 -2.14 -21.20 -20.13
C ILE A 284 -3.08 -20.07 -19.71
N LYS A 285 -2.96 -19.58 -18.47
CA LYS A 285 -3.78 -18.48 -17.97
C LYS A 285 -3.50 -17.16 -18.69
N PHE A 286 -2.24 -16.85 -18.97
CA PHE A 286 -1.80 -15.54 -19.49
C PHE A 286 -1.50 -15.52 -21.00
N THR A 287 -1.70 -16.65 -21.67
CA THR A 287 -1.64 -16.77 -23.13
C THR A 287 -3.03 -16.56 -23.72
N PRO A 288 -3.18 -15.71 -24.75
CA PRO A 288 -4.46 -15.52 -25.44
C PRO A 288 -4.87 -16.76 -26.25
N GLU A 289 -6.14 -16.85 -26.63
CA GLU A 289 -6.65 -17.90 -27.53
C GLU A 289 -5.88 -17.92 -28.86
N GLY A 290 -5.62 -19.11 -29.41
CA GLY A 290 -4.77 -19.32 -30.59
C GLY A 290 -3.25 -19.30 -30.30
N GLY A 291 -2.85 -18.99 -29.06
CA GLY A 291 -1.45 -18.86 -28.65
C GLY A 291 -0.67 -20.18 -28.60
N ASP A 292 0.62 -20.08 -28.28
CA ASP A 292 1.55 -21.21 -28.24
C ASP A 292 2.31 -21.24 -26.91
N ILE A 293 2.40 -22.44 -26.32
CA ILE A 293 3.17 -22.72 -25.11
C ILE A 293 4.15 -23.84 -25.40
N TYR A 294 5.40 -23.67 -24.99
CA TYR A 294 6.48 -24.63 -25.20
C TYR A 294 7.05 -25.08 -23.85
N LEU A 295 6.99 -26.39 -23.59
CA LEU A 295 7.77 -27.05 -22.54
C LEU A 295 9.01 -27.67 -23.18
N GLN A 296 10.18 -27.10 -22.92
CA GLN A 296 11.44 -27.57 -23.49
C GLN A 296 12.32 -28.23 -22.42
N LEU A 297 13.01 -29.29 -22.80
CA LEU A 297 13.92 -30.04 -21.94
C LEU A 297 15.29 -30.17 -22.61
N ALA A 298 16.34 -29.82 -21.88
CA ALA A 298 17.73 -30.02 -22.28
C ALA A 298 18.57 -30.52 -21.09
N VAL A 299 19.70 -31.14 -21.37
CA VAL A 299 20.71 -31.50 -20.37
C VAL A 299 22.04 -30.92 -20.82
N GLU A 300 22.65 -30.10 -19.97
CA GLU A 300 23.96 -29.51 -20.21
C GLU A 300 24.98 -30.08 -19.22
N GLN A 301 26.18 -30.36 -19.69
CA GLN A 301 27.30 -30.76 -18.84
C GLN A 301 28.46 -29.79 -19.06
N PRO A 302 28.59 -28.75 -18.23
CA PRO A 302 29.73 -27.83 -18.33
C PRO A 302 31.03 -28.55 -17.99
N GLU A 303 32.13 -28.18 -18.65
CA GLU A 303 33.46 -28.75 -18.35
C GLU A 303 33.79 -28.57 -16.86
N GLY A 304 34.07 -29.70 -16.18
CA GLY A 304 34.42 -29.73 -14.76
C GLY A 304 33.26 -29.61 -13.75
N HIS A 305 32.00 -29.56 -14.19
CA HIS A 305 30.83 -29.47 -13.30
C HIS A 305 29.87 -30.66 -13.47
N SER A 306 29.00 -30.84 -12.48
CA SER A 306 27.88 -31.80 -12.53
C SER A 306 26.96 -31.46 -13.70
N ALA A 307 26.38 -32.48 -14.35
CA ALA A 307 25.37 -32.23 -15.37
C ALA A 307 24.14 -31.54 -14.76
N HIS A 308 23.53 -30.63 -15.51
CA HIS A 308 22.33 -29.90 -15.12
C HIS A 308 21.20 -30.18 -16.11
N LEU A 309 20.00 -30.46 -15.59
CA LEU A 309 18.77 -30.49 -16.35
C LEU A 309 18.24 -29.06 -16.48
N ILE A 310 17.91 -28.65 -17.70
CA ILE A 310 17.33 -27.34 -18.01
C ILE A 310 15.91 -27.59 -18.48
N LEU A 311 14.94 -27.10 -17.71
CA LEU A 311 13.52 -27.13 -18.03
C LEU A 311 13.04 -25.71 -18.33
N ILE A 312 12.53 -25.49 -19.54
CA ILE A 312 12.07 -24.18 -20.00
C ILE A 312 10.57 -24.23 -20.23
N VAL A 313 9.83 -23.31 -19.62
CA VAL A 313 8.41 -23.06 -19.93
C VAL A 313 8.33 -21.70 -20.60
N LYS A 314 7.94 -21.67 -21.88
CA LYS A 314 7.84 -20.45 -22.68
C LYS A 314 6.44 -20.27 -23.21
N ASP A 315 5.88 -19.08 -23.08
CA ASP A 315 4.61 -18.66 -23.67
C ASP A 315 4.80 -17.44 -24.60
N ASN A 316 3.82 -17.19 -25.46
CA ASN A 316 3.68 -15.96 -26.25
C ASN A 316 2.57 -15.03 -25.73
N GLY A 317 2.33 -15.06 -24.42
CA GLY A 317 1.27 -14.30 -23.75
C GLY A 317 1.58 -12.81 -23.57
N ALA A 318 0.85 -12.18 -22.64
CA ALA A 318 0.93 -10.73 -22.42
C ALA A 318 2.32 -10.23 -21.93
N GLY A 319 3.13 -11.12 -21.37
CA GLY A 319 4.42 -10.79 -20.77
C GLY A 319 4.28 -10.01 -19.45
N ILE A 320 5.42 -9.82 -18.78
CA ILE A 320 5.53 -9.19 -17.45
C ILE A 320 6.38 -7.92 -17.58
N PRO A 321 5.90 -6.75 -17.10
CA PRO A 321 6.69 -5.53 -17.10
C PRO A 321 7.96 -5.66 -16.23
N ALA A 322 9.06 -5.04 -16.68
CA ALA A 322 10.38 -5.20 -16.08
C ALA A 322 10.45 -4.75 -14.60
N GLU A 323 9.61 -3.78 -14.20
CA GLU A 323 9.50 -3.29 -12.83
C GLU A 323 9.05 -4.38 -11.84
N TYR A 324 8.31 -5.39 -12.31
CA TYR A 324 7.75 -6.43 -11.46
C TYR A 324 8.59 -7.71 -11.40
N LEU A 325 9.48 -7.94 -12.37
CA LEU A 325 10.31 -9.16 -12.44
C LEU A 325 11.10 -9.48 -11.16
N PRO A 326 11.67 -8.50 -10.42
CA PRO A 326 12.37 -8.79 -9.16
C PRO A 326 11.46 -9.38 -8.08
N HIS A 327 10.16 -9.10 -8.14
CA HIS A 327 9.20 -9.35 -7.08
C HIS A 327 8.26 -10.52 -7.34
N ILE A 328 8.22 -11.09 -8.56
CA ILE A 328 7.25 -12.17 -8.90
C ILE A 328 7.41 -13.45 -8.07
N PHE A 329 8.58 -13.64 -7.45
CA PHE A 329 8.85 -14.75 -6.55
C PHE A 329 8.69 -14.41 -5.07
N ASP A 330 8.40 -13.14 -4.76
CA ASP A 330 8.09 -12.73 -3.40
C ASP A 330 6.74 -13.34 -2.99
N ARG A 331 6.67 -13.78 -1.74
CA ARG A 331 5.45 -14.40 -1.22
C ARG A 331 4.31 -13.38 -1.28
N PHE A 332 3.16 -13.83 -1.79
CA PHE A 332 1.92 -13.04 -1.86
C PHE A 332 2.00 -11.86 -2.82
N TYR A 333 3.02 -11.84 -3.67
CA TYR A 333 3.14 -10.86 -4.72
C TYR A 333 2.31 -11.30 -5.92
N SER A 334 1.35 -10.46 -6.28
CA SER A 334 0.56 -10.57 -7.51
C SER A 334 0.65 -9.24 -8.23
N LEU A 335 0.83 -9.28 -9.55
CA LEU A 335 0.88 -8.07 -10.38
C LEU A 335 -0.40 -7.25 -10.16
N PRO A 336 -0.29 -5.95 -9.82
CA PRO A 336 -1.41 -5.03 -9.95
C PRO A 336 -1.92 -5.10 -11.39
N THR A 337 -3.25 -5.12 -11.57
CA THR A 337 -3.82 -5.08 -12.92
C THR A 337 -3.32 -3.83 -13.66
N ALA A 338 -2.96 -4.01 -14.93
CA ALA A 338 -2.11 -3.11 -15.72
C ALA A 338 -2.47 -1.61 -15.64
N PRO A 339 -1.48 -0.71 -15.81
CA PRO A 339 -1.73 0.73 -15.91
C PRO A 339 -2.65 1.10 -17.08
N LEU A 340 -3.33 2.24 -16.92
CA LEU A 340 -4.50 2.77 -17.64
C LEU A 340 -4.46 2.80 -19.19
N ASN A 341 -3.34 2.48 -19.85
CA ASN A 341 -3.11 2.76 -21.28
C ASN A 341 -2.67 1.56 -22.14
N SER A 342 -2.76 0.32 -21.64
CA SER A 342 -2.45 -0.88 -22.45
C SER A 342 -3.70 -1.41 -23.17
N PRO A 343 -3.58 -1.93 -24.42
CA PRO A 343 -4.71 -2.53 -25.14
C PRO A 343 -5.28 -3.74 -24.39
N PRO A 344 -6.54 -4.13 -24.66
CA PRO A 344 -7.24 -5.16 -23.91
C PRO A 344 -6.54 -6.52 -24.07
N SER A 345 -5.78 -6.94 -23.07
CA SER A 345 -5.49 -8.35 -22.86
C SER A 345 -6.73 -8.94 -22.18
N GLY A 346 -7.38 -9.87 -22.88
CA GLY A 346 -8.67 -10.49 -22.53
C GLY A 346 -8.84 -10.73 -21.03
N GLY A 347 -9.98 -10.28 -20.50
CA GLY A 347 -10.29 -10.28 -19.09
C GLY A 347 -10.21 -11.68 -18.47
N LEU A 348 -9.20 -11.90 -17.63
CA LEU A 348 -9.12 -12.98 -16.63
C LEU A 348 -8.19 -12.55 -15.49
N GLY A 349 -8.43 -11.35 -14.98
CA GLY A 349 -7.72 -10.71 -13.86
C GLY A 349 -8.09 -11.28 -12.49
N GLY A 350 -8.24 -12.59 -12.34
CA GLY A 350 -8.34 -13.19 -11.02
C GLY A 350 -6.95 -13.21 -10.38
N ALA A 351 -6.67 -12.29 -9.46
CA ALA A 351 -5.45 -12.29 -8.66
C ALA A 351 -5.31 -13.66 -7.98
N GLY A 352 -4.26 -14.42 -8.31
CA GLY A 352 -3.93 -15.58 -7.49
C GLY A 352 -3.48 -15.11 -6.11
N ALA A 353 -3.47 -16.00 -5.11
CA ALA A 353 -2.98 -15.68 -3.76
C ALA A 353 -1.49 -15.25 -3.71
N GLY A 354 -0.77 -15.22 -4.85
CA GLY A 354 0.66 -14.91 -4.92
C GLY A 354 1.54 -15.98 -4.27
N ILE A 355 1.00 -17.17 -4.03
CA ILE A 355 1.71 -18.28 -3.36
C ILE A 355 2.43 -19.18 -4.38
N GLY A 356 1.86 -19.36 -5.57
CA GLY A 356 2.30 -20.38 -6.53
C GLY A 356 3.77 -20.22 -6.97
N LEU A 357 4.18 -19.05 -7.42
CA LEU A 357 5.56 -18.81 -7.89
C LEU A 357 6.58 -18.82 -6.74
N ALA A 358 6.21 -18.28 -5.57
CA ALA A 358 7.06 -18.35 -4.38
C ALA A 358 7.28 -19.81 -3.92
N LEU A 359 6.22 -20.62 -3.88
CA LEU A 359 6.30 -22.07 -3.62
C LEU A 359 7.15 -22.77 -4.69
N THR A 360 7.00 -22.39 -5.96
CA THR A 360 7.80 -22.96 -7.06
C THR A 360 9.28 -22.70 -6.86
N LYS A 361 9.67 -21.46 -6.55
CA LYS A 361 11.06 -21.09 -6.28
C LYS A 361 11.62 -21.89 -5.10
N GLU A 362 10.86 -22.00 -4.01
CA GLU A 362 11.31 -22.72 -2.83
C GLU A 362 11.43 -24.23 -3.07
N LEU A 363 10.48 -24.86 -3.78
CA LEU A 363 10.57 -26.26 -4.16
C LEU A 363 11.80 -26.53 -5.05
N VAL A 364 12.10 -25.64 -6.00
CA VAL A 364 13.31 -25.71 -6.83
C VAL A 364 14.56 -25.59 -5.97
N THR A 365 14.60 -24.64 -5.01
CA THR A 365 15.71 -24.49 -4.06
C THR A 365 15.90 -25.73 -3.19
N VAL A 366 14.81 -26.34 -2.69
CA VAL A 366 14.85 -27.60 -1.92
C VAL A 366 15.43 -28.73 -2.76
N MET A 367 15.10 -28.81 -4.06
CA MET A 367 15.72 -29.71 -5.03
C MET A 367 17.15 -29.32 -5.46
N LYS A 368 17.77 -28.34 -4.78
CA LYS A 368 19.12 -27.80 -5.05
C LYS A 368 19.26 -27.18 -6.46
N GLY A 369 18.16 -26.70 -7.02
CA GLY A 369 18.11 -26.05 -8.31
C GLY A 369 18.03 -24.52 -8.23
N THR A 370 17.90 -23.88 -9.40
CA THR A 370 17.62 -22.44 -9.52
C THR A 370 16.51 -22.19 -10.54
N ILE A 371 15.74 -21.12 -10.37
CA ILE A 371 14.73 -20.68 -11.33
C ILE A 371 15.00 -19.23 -11.74
N ALA A 372 14.93 -18.96 -13.04
CA ALA A 372 15.08 -17.66 -13.64
C ALA A 372 13.87 -17.33 -14.52
N VAL A 373 13.63 -16.04 -14.75
CA VAL A 373 12.54 -15.53 -15.58
C VAL A 373 13.06 -14.48 -16.56
N GLU A 374 12.61 -14.57 -17.81
CA GLU A 374 12.81 -13.58 -18.86
C GLU A 374 11.42 -13.24 -19.42
N SER A 375 11.05 -11.97 -19.49
CA SER A 375 9.74 -11.58 -20.01
C SER A 375 9.79 -10.22 -20.67
N LYS A 376 8.96 -10.04 -21.72
CA LYS A 376 8.78 -8.75 -22.39
C LYS A 376 7.30 -8.56 -22.69
N VAL A 377 6.78 -7.38 -22.34
CA VAL A 377 5.38 -7.01 -22.57
C VAL A 377 5.03 -7.19 -24.06
N GLY A 378 3.97 -7.96 -24.33
CA GLY A 378 3.47 -8.29 -25.66
C GLY A 378 4.24 -9.37 -26.42
N ALA A 379 5.31 -9.95 -25.86
CA ALA A 379 6.11 -11.01 -26.50
C ALA A 379 6.10 -12.34 -25.73
N GLY A 380 5.53 -12.37 -24.51
CA GLY A 380 5.43 -13.55 -23.67
C GLY A 380 6.50 -13.66 -22.58
N THR A 381 6.47 -14.79 -21.86
CA THR A 381 7.35 -15.07 -20.72
C THR A 381 8.09 -16.40 -20.91
N LYS A 382 9.31 -16.47 -20.39
CA LYS A 382 10.16 -17.67 -20.37
C LYS A 382 10.66 -17.90 -18.94
N PHE A 383 10.22 -18.99 -18.33
CA PHE A 383 10.76 -19.50 -17.08
C PHE A 383 11.80 -20.57 -17.38
N THR A 384 12.96 -20.49 -16.72
CA THR A 384 14.04 -21.47 -16.87
C THR A 384 14.37 -22.06 -15.50
N VAL A 385 14.20 -23.37 -15.34
CA VAL A 385 14.51 -24.12 -14.11
C VAL A 385 15.73 -24.98 -14.37
N HIS A 386 16.76 -24.81 -13.54
CA HIS A 386 17.97 -25.63 -13.53
C HIS A 386 17.91 -26.60 -12.36
N LEU A 387 18.05 -27.90 -12.62
CA LEU A 387 18.13 -28.94 -11.57
C LEU A 387 19.45 -29.70 -11.69
N PRO A 388 20.14 -30.01 -10.58
CA PRO A 388 21.32 -30.85 -10.64
C PRO A 388 20.93 -32.29 -10.99
N VAL A 389 21.68 -32.91 -11.91
CA VAL A 389 21.49 -34.33 -12.24
C VAL A 389 22.24 -35.19 -11.22
N THR A 390 21.51 -36.01 -10.47
CA THR A 390 22.08 -37.06 -9.62
C THR A 390 21.54 -38.44 -10.03
N ARG A 391 22.26 -39.51 -9.64
CA ARG A 391 21.89 -40.92 -9.91
C ARG A 391 22.12 -41.84 -8.71
N GLN A 392 21.92 -41.31 -7.51
CA GLN A 392 22.18 -41.96 -6.22
C GLN A 392 20.93 -42.50 -5.54
N ALA A 393 19.74 -42.12 -5.98
CA ALA A 393 18.48 -42.57 -5.39
C ALA A 393 18.15 -44.02 -5.80
N PRO A 394 17.34 -44.74 -5.00
CA PRO A 394 16.81 -46.05 -5.39
C PRO A 394 16.05 -45.96 -6.72
N LYS A 395 16.22 -46.97 -7.58
CA LYS A 395 15.40 -47.13 -8.79
C LYS A 395 13.94 -47.22 -8.37
N ALA A 396 13.18 -46.20 -8.73
CA ALA A 396 11.75 -46.16 -8.52
C ALA A 396 11.10 -46.25 -9.89
N SER A 397 10.08 -47.09 -10.03
CA SER A 397 9.08 -46.86 -11.07
C SER A 397 8.24 -45.69 -10.56
N PRO A 398 8.26 -44.50 -11.20
CA PRO A 398 7.35 -43.44 -10.80
C PRO A 398 5.95 -43.89 -11.25
N SER A 399 5.23 -44.62 -10.41
CA SER A 399 3.83 -44.92 -10.68
C SER A 399 3.09 -43.58 -10.70
N PRO A 400 2.37 -43.22 -11.78
CA PRO A 400 1.50 -42.05 -11.81
C PRO A 400 0.44 -42.02 -10.69
N GLU A 401 0.23 -43.17 -10.02
CA GLU A 401 -0.86 -43.45 -9.08
C GLU A 401 -0.62 -43.01 -7.62
N GLN A 402 0.59 -42.57 -7.23
CA GLN A 402 0.89 -42.27 -5.81
C GLN A 402 0.65 -40.81 -5.37
N GLY A 403 0.08 -39.97 -6.23
CA GLY A 403 -0.43 -38.63 -5.87
C GLY A 403 -1.91 -38.49 -6.18
N PRO A 404 -2.61 -37.43 -5.70
CA PRO A 404 -3.97 -37.14 -6.17
C PRO A 404 -4.00 -37.16 -7.71
N PRO A 405 -5.07 -37.68 -8.34
CA PRO A 405 -5.14 -37.86 -9.78
C PRO A 405 -4.72 -36.59 -10.49
N ILE A 406 -3.82 -36.71 -11.46
CA ILE A 406 -3.37 -35.57 -12.27
C ILE A 406 -4.57 -34.92 -13.00
N GLU A 407 -5.60 -35.72 -13.27
CA GLU A 407 -6.93 -35.28 -13.67
C GLU A 407 -7.53 -34.24 -12.73
N GLU A 408 -7.47 -34.39 -11.41
CA GLU A 408 -8.12 -33.46 -10.47
C GLU A 408 -7.44 -32.08 -10.45
N THR A 409 -6.12 -32.04 -10.64
CA THR A 409 -5.36 -30.78 -10.75
C THR A 409 -5.62 -30.11 -12.10
N ALA A 410 -5.61 -30.87 -13.19
CA ALA A 410 -5.97 -30.37 -14.52
C ALA A 410 -7.43 -29.90 -14.57
N ILE A 411 -8.37 -30.62 -13.95
CA ILE A 411 -9.79 -30.27 -13.82
C ILE A 411 -9.97 -29.00 -12.97
N TYR A 412 -9.22 -28.84 -11.87
CA TYR A 412 -9.24 -27.62 -11.07
C TYR A 412 -8.86 -26.37 -11.89
N PHE A 413 -7.80 -26.46 -12.71
CA PHE A 413 -7.39 -25.37 -13.59
C PHE A 413 -8.31 -25.20 -14.82
N ALA A 414 -8.82 -26.30 -15.39
CA ALA A 414 -9.80 -26.32 -16.48
C ALA A 414 -11.10 -25.63 -16.10
N ASN A 415 -11.61 -25.94 -14.91
CA ASN A 415 -12.81 -25.33 -14.34
C ASN A 415 -12.68 -23.83 -14.09
N ARG A 416 -11.44 -23.32 -13.96
CA ARG A 416 -11.15 -21.90 -13.75
C ARG A 416 -11.07 -21.10 -15.06
N ALA A 417 -10.83 -21.77 -16.19
CA ALA A 417 -10.53 -21.11 -17.46
C ALA A 417 -11.56 -21.42 -18.57
N GLY A 418 -12.36 -22.47 -18.42
CA GLY A 418 -13.45 -22.84 -19.33
C GLY A 418 -14.83 -22.45 -18.80
N PHE A 419 -15.24 -21.21 -19.08
CA PHE A 419 -16.64 -20.85 -19.36
C PHE A 419 -16.68 -19.44 -20.00
N GLN A 420 -16.19 -19.33 -21.23
CA GLN A 420 -16.67 -18.33 -22.17
C GLN A 420 -17.13 -19.06 -23.43
N SER A 421 -18.18 -18.50 -24.05
CA SER A 421 -18.94 -19.01 -25.18
C SER A 421 -19.80 -20.26 -24.93
N ASN A 422 -20.93 -20.08 -24.24
CA ASN A 422 -22.25 -20.30 -24.84
C ASN A 422 -23.33 -20.12 -23.77
N GLN A 423 -24.39 -19.38 -24.14
CA GLN A 423 -25.58 -19.08 -23.35
C GLN A 423 -25.46 -17.98 -22.30
N LEU A 424 -25.27 -16.75 -22.77
CA LEU A 424 -26.03 -15.57 -22.29
C LEU A 424 -26.04 -14.53 -23.45
N GLU A 425 -26.12 -15.01 -24.69
CA GLU A 425 -26.54 -14.14 -25.80
C GLU A 425 -28.06 -13.94 -25.66
N SER A 426 -28.43 -12.69 -25.43
CA SER A 426 -29.64 -12.08 -25.94
C SER A 426 -30.91 -12.93 -25.81
N THR A 427 -31.58 -12.81 -24.67
CA THR A 427 -33.06 -12.85 -24.65
C THR A 427 -33.62 -11.60 -25.35
N SER A 428 -33.25 -11.38 -26.60
CA SER A 428 -33.98 -10.56 -27.55
C SER A 428 -35.17 -11.40 -28.03
N GLY A 429 -36.21 -11.46 -27.20
CA GLY A 429 -37.40 -12.26 -27.53
C GLY A 429 -38.44 -12.42 -26.44
N GLN A 430 -38.35 -11.68 -25.33
CA GLN A 430 -39.45 -11.57 -24.38
C GLN A 430 -39.88 -10.12 -24.28
N GLU A 431 -41.18 -9.92 -24.43
CA GLU A 431 -41.92 -8.66 -24.36
C GLU A 431 -41.31 -7.67 -23.37
N GLU A 432 -41.29 -6.37 -23.73
CA GLU A 432 -40.90 -5.26 -22.86
C GLU A 432 -41.73 -5.29 -21.55
N LYS A 433 -41.32 -6.13 -20.60
CA LYS A 433 -41.74 -6.02 -19.21
C LYS A 433 -41.06 -4.79 -18.65
N ASP A 434 -41.84 -3.94 -18.00
CA ASP A 434 -41.44 -2.70 -17.30
C ASP A 434 -40.62 -3.01 -16.02
N ASN A 435 -39.85 -4.11 -16.03
CA ASN A 435 -39.06 -4.57 -14.91
C ASN A 435 -37.80 -3.69 -14.75
N PRO A 436 -37.41 -3.33 -13.51
CA PRO A 436 -36.22 -2.52 -13.27
C PRO A 436 -34.93 -3.16 -13.81
N LEU A 437 -33.99 -2.32 -14.23
CA LEU A 437 -32.66 -2.70 -14.70
C LEU A 437 -31.65 -2.67 -13.56
N LEU A 438 -31.06 -3.83 -13.25
CA LEU A 438 -29.94 -3.97 -12.32
C LEU A 438 -28.62 -4.08 -13.09
N LEU A 439 -27.60 -3.36 -12.64
CA LEU A 439 -26.22 -3.56 -13.09
C LEU A 439 -25.44 -4.33 -12.02
N ILE A 440 -24.92 -5.51 -12.39
CA ILE A 440 -24.07 -6.34 -11.55
C ILE A 440 -22.62 -6.11 -11.98
N ILE A 441 -21.78 -5.69 -11.03
CA ILE A 441 -20.34 -5.48 -11.23
C ILE A 441 -19.59 -6.47 -10.33
N GLU A 442 -19.05 -7.53 -10.93
CA GLU A 442 -18.41 -8.64 -10.22
C GLU A 442 -17.45 -9.35 -11.18
N ASP A 443 -16.22 -9.58 -10.75
CA ASP A 443 -15.15 -10.16 -11.57
C ASP A 443 -15.21 -11.70 -11.60
N ASN A 444 -15.87 -12.32 -10.61
CA ASN A 444 -16.05 -13.76 -10.57
C ASN A 444 -17.34 -14.21 -11.28
N ALA A 445 -17.17 -14.87 -12.43
CA ALA A 445 -18.27 -15.43 -13.22
C ALA A 445 -19.19 -16.37 -12.43
N ASP A 446 -18.69 -17.13 -11.45
CA ASP A 446 -19.52 -18.03 -10.65
C ASP A 446 -20.46 -17.25 -9.72
N VAL A 447 -19.99 -16.13 -9.17
CA VAL A 447 -20.82 -15.24 -8.35
C VAL A 447 -21.86 -14.55 -9.23
N VAL A 448 -21.47 -14.10 -10.44
CA VAL A 448 -22.40 -13.53 -11.41
C VAL A 448 -23.50 -14.54 -11.77
N THR A 449 -23.15 -15.79 -12.06
CA THR A 449 -24.13 -16.86 -12.35
C THR A 449 -25.04 -17.11 -11.15
N TYR A 450 -24.50 -17.12 -9.93
CA TYR A 450 -25.30 -17.26 -8.72
C TYR A 450 -26.26 -16.07 -8.52
N LEU A 451 -25.79 -14.83 -8.69
CA LEU A 451 -26.66 -13.64 -8.61
C LEU A 451 -27.75 -13.67 -9.69
N ALA A 452 -27.40 -14.05 -10.91
CA ALA A 452 -28.34 -14.16 -12.02
C ALA A 452 -29.38 -15.26 -11.80
N SER A 453 -29.06 -16.30 -11.01
CA SER A 453 -29.93 -17.44 -10.71
C SER A 453 -31.25 -17.01 -10.08
N PHE A 454 -31.21 -16.01 -9.20
CA PHE A 454 -32.40 -15.54 -8.46
C PHE A 454 -32.84 -14.11 -8.79
N LEU A 455 -32.00 -13.30 -9.45
CA LEU A 455 -32.38 -11.93 -9.85
C LEU A 455 -33.07 -11.86 -11.21
N SER A 456 -32.75 -12.78 -12.13
CA SER A 456 -33.22 -12.74 -13.52
C SER A 456 -34.75 -12.90 -13.67
N GLY A 457 -35.42 -13.52 -12.68
CA GLY A 457 -36.87 -13.67 -12.68
C GLY A 457 -37.64 -12.35 -12.49
N ASN A 458 -37.08 -11.41 -11.72
CA ASN A 458 -37.77 -10.16 -11.32
C ASN A 458 -37.16 -8.91 -11.96
N TYR A 459 -35.91 -8.98 -12.44
CA TYR A 459 -35.14 -7.83 -12.90
C TYR A 459 -34.47 -8.09 -14.23
N ARG A 460 -34.28 -7.03 -15.01
CA ARG A 460 -33.39 -7.05 -16.18
C ARG A 460 -31.95 -6.88 -15.69
N LEU A 461 -31.02 -7.69 -16.19
CA LEU A 461 -29.63 -7.68 -15.73
C LEU A 461 -28.69 -7.12 -16.81
N ALA A 462 -27.82 -6.21 -16.41
CA ALA A 462 -26.61 -5.84 -17.13
C ALA A 462 -25.41 -6.30 -16.31
N LEU A 463 -24.36 -6.80 -16.96
CA LEU A 463 -23.20 -7.38 -16.30
C LEU A 463 -21.94 -6.58 -16.63
N ALA A 464 -21.03 -6.39 -15.68
CA ALA A 464 -19.72 -5.81 -15.88
C ALA A 464 -18.65 -6.61 -15.11
N PRO A 465 -17.53 -7.02 -15.75
CA PRO A 465 -16.48 -7.83 -15.14
C PRO A 465 -15.47 -7.02 -14.31
N ASP A 466 -15.47 -5.69 -14.41
CA ASP A 466 -14.57 -4.82 -13.64
C ASP A 466 -15.22 -3.46 -13.33
N GLY A 467 -14.65 -2.73 -12.36
CA GLY A 467 -15.21 -1.45 -11.92
C GLY A 467 -15.20 -0.34 -12.98
N GLN A 468 -14.24 -0.35 -13.90
CA GLN A 468 -14.18 0.67 -14.96
C GLN A 468 -15.24 0.42 -16.04
N GLU A 469 -15.45 -0.83 -16.46
CA GLU A 469 -16.56 -1.20 -17.34
C GLU A 469 -17.91 -0.95 -16.65
N GLY A 470 -17.99 -1.22 -15.34
CA GLY A 470 -19.15 -0.91 -14.51
C GLY A 470 -19.54 0.56 -14.53
N ILE A 471 -18.57 1.47 -14.36
CA ILE A 471 -18.81 2.93 -14.47
C ILE A 471 -19.29 3.31 -15.87
N ASN A 472 -18.64 2.78 -16.91
CA ASN A 472 -19.01 3.08 -18.29
C ASN A 472 -20.46 2.64 -18.58
N LYS A 473 -20.82 1.43 -18.16
CA LYS A 473 -22.19 0.89 -18.26
C LYS A 473 -23.17 1.65 -17.39
N ALA A 474 -22.80 2.13 -16.21
CA ALA A 474 -23.67 2.97 -15.38
C ALA A 474 -24.02 4.28 -16.10
N ILE A 475 -23.05 4.93 -16.73
CA ILE A 475 -23.23 6.18 -17.49
C ILE A 475 -24.05 5.95 -18.78
N GLU A 476 -23.81 4.85 -19.47
CA GLU A 476 -24.51 4.51 -20.70
C GLU A 476 -25.93 4.05 -20.44
N LEU A 477 -26.10 3.12 -19.50
CA LEU A 477 -27.35 2.41 -19.23
C LEU A 477 -28.29 3.19 -18.32
N VAL A 478 -27.75 3.91 -17.33
CA VAL A 478 -28.49 4.53 -16.21
C VAL A 478 -29.42 3.49 -15.55
N PRO A 479 -28.85 2.42 -14.95
CA PRO A 479 -29.63 1.37 -14.29
C PRO A 479 -30.43 1.91 -13.09
N ASP A 480 -31.48 1.18 -12.70
CA ASP A 480 -32.30 1.50 -11.54
C ASP A 480 -31.60 1.19 -10.21
N LEU A 481 -30.62 0.27 -10.20
CA LEU A 481 -29.75 -0.03 -9.06
C LEU A 481 -28.45 -0.73 -9.51
N ILE A 482 -27.37 -0.51 -8.77
CA ILE A 482 -26.07 -1.18 -8.97
C ILE A 482 -25.79 -2.11 -7.80
N VAL A 483 -25.42 -3.35 -8.09
CA VAL A 483 -24.84 -4.29 -7.12
C VAL A 483 -23.38 -4.49 -7.52
N SER A 484 -22.44 -4.09 -6.67
CA SER A 484 -21.01 -4.14 -6.96
C SER A 484 -20.25 -4.90 -5.89
N ASP A 485 -19.30 -5.74 -6.28
CA ASP A 485 -18.29 -6.19 -5.33
C ASP A 485 -17.39 -5.03 -4.90
N VAL A 486 -16.74 -5.16 -3.74
CA VAL A 486 -15.74 -4.21 -3.26
C VAL A 486 -14.38 -4.50 -3.86
N MET A 487 -13.96 -5.77 -3.90
CA MET A 487 -12.59 -6.14 -4.27
C MET A 487 -12.53 -6.56 -5.74
N MET A 488 -12.32 -5.61 -6.65
CA MET A 488 -12.27 -5.87 -8.09
C MET A 488 -11.07 -5.20 -8.78
N PRO A 489 -10.64 -5.70 -9.95
CA PRO A 489 -9.54 -5.11 -10.71
C PRO A 489 -9.88 -3.74 -11.30
N ARG A 490 -8.84 -2.97 -11.65
CA ARG A 490 -8.88 -1.61 -12.21
C ARG A 490 -9.45 -0.52 -11.31
N LYS A 491 -10.68 -0.68 -10.84
CA LYS A 491 -11.36 0.20 -9.89
C LYS A 491 -12.13 -0.64 -8.89
N ASP A 492 -11.95 -0.34 -7.62
CA ASP A 492 -12.64 -1.03 -6.53
C ASP A 492 -14.10 -0.53 -6.38
N GLY A 493 -14.90 -1.25 -5.60
CA GLY A 493 -16.32 -0.91 -5.43
C GLY A 493 -16.55 0.44 -4.75
N PHE A 494 -15.61 0.94 -3.94
CA PHE A 494 -15.70 2.26 -3.33
C PHE A 494 -15.43 3.36 -4.37
N GLU A 495 -14.43 3.17 -5.23
CA GLU A 495 -14.13 4.06 -6.35
C GLU A 495 -15.28 4.10 -7.36
N VAL A 496 -15.91 2.96 -7.64
CA VAL A 496 -17.13 2.87 -8.45
C VAL A 496 -18.25 3.68 -7.82
N CYS A 497 -18.52 3.47 -6.52
CA CYS A 497 -19.55 4.20 -5.80
C CYS A 497 -19.30 5.72 -5.84
N ALA A 498 -18.08 6.15 -5.50
CA ALA A 498 -17.70 7.56 -5.54
C ALA A 498 -17.83 8.16 -6.94
N SER A 499 -17.41 7.44 -7.99
CA SER A 499 -17.54 7.89 -9.38
C SER A 499 -19.01 8.02 -9.80
N VAL A 500 -19.84 7.04 -9.44
CA VAL A 500 -21.28 7.05 -9.73
C VAL A 500 -21.99 8.18 -9.00
N LYS A 501 -21.67 8.42 -7.72
CA LYS A 501 -22.29 9.45 -6.87
C LYS A 501 -21.83 10.87 -7.17
N SER A 502 -20.63 11.05 -7.73
CA SER A 502 -20.10 12.37 -8.12
C SER A 502 -20.50 12.80 -9.54
N ASP A 503 -20.86 11.87 -10.43
CA ASP A 503 -21.28 12.19 -11.78
C ASP A 503 -22.75 12.60 -11.82
N GLU A 504 -23.03 13.79 -12.35
CA GLU A 504 -24.38 14.32 -12.53
C GLU A 504 -25.29 13.28 -13.19
N ARG A 505 -24.82 12.52 -14.18
CA ARG A 505 -25.64 11.58 -14.96
C ARG A 505 -26.12 10.37 -14.15
N THR A 506 -25.38 9.97 -13.11
CA THR A 506 -25.57 8.69 -12.40
C THR A 506 -25.76 8.82 -10.89
N CYS A 507 -25.57 10.01 -10.32
CA CYS A 507 -25.57 10.22 -8.86
C CYS A 507 -26.84 9.74 -8.13
N HIS A 508 -27.96 9.73 -8.83
CA HIS A 508 -29.26 9.29 -8.33
C HIS A 508 -29.42 7.76 -8.21
N ILE A 509 -28.50 6.99 -8.80
CA ILE A 509 -28.60 5.53 -8.85
C ILE A 509 -28.19 4.97 -7.49
N PRO A 510 -29.02 4.12 -6.86
CA PRO A 510 -28.67 3.45 -5.62
C PRO A 510 -27.58 2.39 -5.84
N VAL A 511 -26.63 2.29 -4.91
CA VAL A 511 -25.50 1.36 -4.97
C VAL A 511 -25.49 0.46 -3.74
N ILE A 512 -25.49 -0.87 -3.97
CA ILE A 512 -25.26 -1.90 -2.95
C ILE A 512 -23.85 -2.44 -3.13
N LEU A 513 -23.02 -2.36 -2.08
CA LEU A 513 -21.69 -2.98 -2.09
C LEU A 513 -21.70 -4.35 -1.38
N LEU A 514 -21.19 -5.37 -2.07
CA LEU A 514 -20.92 -6.70 -1.53
C LEU A 514 -19.48 -6.74 -1.01
N THR A 515 -19.25 -7.16 0.23
CA THR A 515 -17.90 -7.07 0.84
C THR A 515 -17.49 -8.33 1.61
N SER A 516 -16.20 -8.68 1.55
CA SER A 516 -15.60 -9.71 2.40
C SER A 516 -15.15 -9.18 3.77
N LYS A 517 -15.24 -7.88 4.04
CA LYS A 517 -14.86 -7.32 5.35
C LYS A 517 -16.10 -7.17 6.21
N ALA A 518 -16.21 -7.99 7.26
CA ALA A 518 -17.21 -7.81 8.31
C ALA A 518 -16.62 -6.88 9.39
N GLY A 519 -17.30 -5.77 9.71
CA GLY A 519 -16.90 -4.84 10.77
C GLY A 519 -17.43 -3.41 10.58
N GLU A 520 -17.44 -2.61 11.65
CA GLU A 520 -17.99 -1.25 11.65
C GLU A 520 -17.19 -0.28 10.75
N LYS A 521 -15.85 -0.35 10.73
CA LYS A 521 -15.01 0.59 9.97
C LYS A 521 -15.23 0.58 8.45
N PRO A 522 -15.21 -0.58 7.75
CA PRO A 522 -15.52 -0.63 6.32
C PRO A 522 -16.95 -0.17 5.99
N MET A 523 -17.89 -0.33 6.93
CA MET A 523 -19.27 0.14 6.77
C MET A 523 -19.35 1.66 6.88
N ILE A 524 -18.58 2.26 7.80
CA ILE A 524 -18.46 3.72 7.95
C ILE A 524 -17.81 4.33 6.70
N GLU A 525 -16.65 3.83 6.29
CA GLU A 525 -15.94 4.28 5.09
C GLU A 525 -16.84 4.18 3.86
N GLY A 526 -17.61 3.10 3.78
CA GLY A 526 -18.56 2.93 2.71
C GLY A 526 -19.75 3.89 2.68
N LEU A 527 -20.30 4.24 3.85
CA LEU A 527 -21.34 5.26 3.96
C LEU A 527 -20.78 6.65 3.67
N GLU A 528 -19.52 6.93 4.04
CA GLU A 528 -18.82 8.17 3.72
C GLU A 528 -18.65 8.37 2.20
N HIS A 529 -18.50 7.28 1.43
CA HIS A 529 -18.43 7.33 -0.05
C HIS A 529 -19.82 7.35 -0.73
N GLY A 530 -20.91 7.37 0.05
CA GLY A 530 -22.26 7.61 -0.45
C GLY A 530 -23.01 6.36 -0.91
N ALA A 531 -22.57 5.15 -0.58
CA ALA A 531 -23.35 3.94 -0.92
C ALA A 531 -24.61 3.81 -0.06
N ASP A 532 -25.66 3.27 -0.66
CA ASP A 532 -26.97 3.17 -0.02
C ASP A 532 -27.10 1.91 0.86
N ALA A 533 -26.31 0.86 0.59
CA ALA A 533 -26.32 -0.36 1.39
C ALA A 533 -25.02 -1.19 1.30
N TYR A 534 -24.75 -1.94 2.36
CA TYR A 534 -23.60 -2.86 2.50
C TYR A 534 -24.02 -4.28 2.89
N ILE A 535 -23.59 -5.30 2.15
CA ILE A 535 -23.87 -6.71 2.50
C ILE A 535 -22.57 -7.51 2.56
N ALA A 536 -22.38 -8.24 3.65
CA ALA A 536 -21.19 -9.07 3.84
C ALA A 536 -21.31 -10.43 3.13
N LYS A 537 -20.25 -10.85 2.43
CA LYS A 537 -20.06 -12.21 1.89
C LYS A 537 -19.65 -13.17 3.03
N PRO A 538 -20.23 -14.39 3.12
CA PRO A 538 -21.31 -14.91 2.28
C PRO A 538 -22.65 -14.22 2.59
N PHE A 539 -23.28 -13.68 1.55
CA PHE A 539 -24.50 -12.89 1.71
C PHE A 539 -25.73 -13.79 1.73
N ASN A 540 -26.74 -13.35 2.47
CA ASN A 540 -28.04 -13.98 2.49
C ASN A 540 -28.88 -13.48 1.30
N ARG A 541 -29.45 -14.40 0.50
CA ARG A 541 -30.28 -14.08 -0.67
C ARG A 541 -31.51 -13.23 -0.28
N GLU A 542 -32.21 -13.62 0.77
CA GLU A 542 -33.42 -12.91 1.23
C GLU A 542 -33.09 -11.48 1.65
N GLU A 543 -31.96 -11.28 2.35
CA GLU A 543 -31.48 -9.96 2.72
C GLU A 543 -31.18 -9.08 1.50
N LEU A 544 -30.42 -9.60 0.53
CA LEU A 544 -30.09 -8.88 -0.69
C LEU A 544 -31.36 -8.50 -1.47
N MET A 545 -32.30 -9.42 -1.62
CA MET A 545 -33.57 -9.18 -2.33
C MET A 545 -34.38 -8.07 -1.66
N VAL A 546 -34.53 -8.11 -0.33
CA VAL A 546 -35.26 -7.08 0.42
C VAL A 546 -34.58 -5.73 0.27
N ARG A 547 -33.25 -5.65 0.32
CA ARG A 547 -32.55 -4.37 0.15
C ARG A 547 -32.71 -3.79 -1.26
N ILE A 548 -32.61 -4.63 -2.29
CA ILE A 548 -32.85 -4.21 -3.68
C ILE A 548 -34.27 -3.65 -3.82
N GLU A 549 -35.27 -4.40 -3.36
CA GLU A 549 -36.68 -3.99 -3.43
C GLU A 549 -36.91 -2.64 -2.72
N LYS A 550 -36.40 -2.48 -1.49
CA LYS A 550 -36.59 -1.26 -0.71
C LYS A 550 -35.90 -0.04 -1.32
N LEU A 551 -34.73 -0.20 -1.93
CA LEU A 551 -34.03 0.90 -2.60
C LEU A 551 -34.76 1.33 -3.88
N ILE A 552 -35.23 0.37 -4.68
CA ILE A 552 -36.02 0.66 -5.88
C ILE A 552 -37.35 1.33 -5.52
N ASP A 553 -38.07 0.80 -4.52
CA ASP A 553 -39.31 1.40 -4.01
C ASP A 553 -39.08 2.82 -3.47
N GLY A 554 -38.00 3.01 -2.71
CA GLY A 554 -37.60 4.33 -2.21
C GLY A 554 -37.40 5.31 -3.35
N ARG A 555 -36.73 4.88 -4.42
CA ARG A 555 -36.51 5.69 -5.62
C ARG A 555 -37.82 6.03 -6.34
N ARG A 556 -38.73 5.05 -6.46
CA ARG A 556 -40.06 5.26 -7.08
C ARG A 556 -40.90 6.27 -6.30
N ARG A 557 -40.87 6.24 -4.97
CA ARG A 557 -41.56 7.24 -4.12
C ARG A 557 -41.00 8.64 -4.30
N ILE A 558 -39.68 8.77 -4.38
CA ILE A 558 -39.02 10.06 -4.66
C ILE A 558 -39.44 10.58 -6.04
N GLN A 559 -39.44 9.71 -7.06
CA GLN A 559 -39.90 10.03 -8.41
C GLN A 559 -41.38 10.46 -8.43
N GLU A 560 -42.26 9.80 -7.67
CA GLU A 560 -43.66 10.20 -7.51
C GLU A 560 -43.82 11.57 -6.83
N GLN A 561 -42.93 11.92 -5.89
CA GLN A 561 -42.91 13.26 -5.28
C GLN A 561 -42.51 14.33 -6.30
N TYR A 562 -41.47 14.09 -7.10
CA TYR A 562 -41.09 14.98 -8.21
C TYR A 562 -42.19 15.08 -9.28
N ALA A 563 -42.95 14.00 -9.49
CA ALA A 563 -44.06 13.96 -10.45
C ALA A 563 -45.32 14.67 -9.94
N LYS A 564 -45.49 14.83 -8.62
CA LYS A 564 -46.64 15.49 -7.99
C LYS A 564 -46.53 17.03 -8.03
N LYS A 565 -47.70 17.65 -8.16
CA LYS A 565 -48.08 18.98 -8.71
C LYS A 565 -47.42 20.28 -8.15
N ASP A 566 -46.25 20.27 -7.51
CA ASP A 566 -45.71 21.51 -6.94
C ASP A 566 -44.18 21.59 -6.79
N TYR A 567 -43.42 20.60 -7.26
CA TYR A 567 -41.96 20.57 -7.02
C TYR A 567 -41.23 21.78 -7.60
N LEU A 568 -41.45 22.11 -8.87
CA LEU A 568 -40.83 23.28 -9.54
C LEU A 568 -41.26 24.62 -8.90
N ARG A 569 -42.43 24.67 -8.26
CA ARG A 569 -42.97 25.90 -7.65
C ARG A 569 -42.53 26.07 -6.19
N LYS A 570 -42.45 24.99 -5.41
CA LYS A 570 -42.04 25.03 -3.98
C LYS A 570 -40.56 25.29 -3.78
N ASN A 571 -39.71 24.93 -4.74
CA ASN A 571 -38.26 25.15 -4.65
C ASN A 571 -37.79 26.43 -5.34
N ALA A 572 -38.68 27.23 -5.94
CA ALA A 572 -38.34 28.53 -6.48
C ALA A 572 -37.87 29.47 -5.35
N GLY A 573 -36.55 29.61 -5.18
CA GLY A 573 -35.92 30.46 -4.16
C GLY A 573 -35.33 29.74 -2.94
N VAL A 574 -35.30 28.40 -2.93
CA VAL A 574 -34.59 27.60 -1.90
C VAL A 574 -33.28 27.09 -2.51
N SER A 575 -32.16 27.13 -1.76
CA SER A 575 -30.91 26.54 -2.24
C SER A 575 -31.08 25.04 -2.51
N PRO A 576 -30.65 24.52 -3.68
CA PRO A 576 -30.81 23.12 -4.03
C PRO A 576 -30.09 22.21 -3.02
N ALA A 577 -30.80 21.19 -2.53
CA ALA A 577 -30.32 20.29 -1.48
C ALA A 577 -29.48 19.12 -2.01
N SER A 578 -29.56 18.83 -3.31
CA SER A 578 -28.87 17.71 -3.96
C SER A 578 -28.40 18.04 -5.39
N LEU A 579 -27.45 17.25 -5.91
CA LEU A 579 -27.02 17.34 -7.32
C LEU A 579 -28.16 17.07 -8.31
N ASP A 580 -29.16 16.29 -7.90
CA ASP A 580 -30.37 16.04 -8.68
C ASP A 580 -31.24 17.29 -8.81
N ASP A 581 -31.39 18.07 -7.73
CA ASP A 581 -32.13 19.34 -7.73
C ASP A 581 -31.44 20.36 -8.64
N VAL A 582 -30.10 20.49 -8.53
CA VAL A 582 -29.29 21.36 -9.40
C VAL A 582 -29.51 21.02 -10.88
N PHE A 583 -29.54 19.73 -11.22
CA PHE A 583 -29.79 19.29 -12.60
C PHE A 583 -31.20 19.66 -13.06
N LEU A 584 -32.23 19.40 -12.24
CA LEU A 584 -33.61 19.72 -12.61
C LEU A 584 -33.83 21.22 -12.78
N GLU A 585 -33.25 22.05 -11.89
CA GLU A 585 -33.27 23.51 -11.99
C GLU A 585 -32.54 24.01 -13.24
N LYS A 586 -31.36 23.46 -13.54
CA LYS A 586 -30.60 23.79 -14.77
C LYS A 586 -31.42 23.49 -16.03
N ILE A 587 -32.04 22.30 -16.11
CA ILE A 587 -32.87 21.92 -17.27
C ILE A 587 -34.13 22.79 -17.34
N ALA A 588 -34.79 23.05 -16.21
CA ALA A 588 -35.96 23.93 -16.17
C ALA A 588 -35.59 25.36 -16.61
N GLY A 589 -34.48 25.91 -16.11
CA GLY A 589 -33.96 27.23 -16.48
C GLY A 589 -33.67 27.36 -17.98
N ILE A 590 -33.01 26.36 -18.58
CA ILE A 590 -32.78 26.32 -20.04
C ILE A 590 -34.11 26.36 -20.82
N ILE A 591 -35.13 25.62 -20.35
CA ILE A 591 -36.45 25.63 -20.97
C ILE A 591 -37.14 27.00 -20.79
N GLU A 592 -36.97 27.62 -19.62
CA GLU A 592 -37.55 28.93 -19.30
C GLU A 592 -36.93 30.07 -20.14
N GLU A 593 -35.62 30.09 -20.32
CA GLU A 593 -34.92 31.08 -21.15
C GLU A 593 -35.36 31.00 -22.63
N ASN A 594 -35.80 29.82 -23.08
CA ASN A 594 -36.24 29.56 -24.46
C ASN A 594 -37.75 29.32 -24.58
N LEU A 595 -38.56 29.81 -23.63
CA LEU A 595 -40.01 29.57 -23.56
C LEU A 595 -40.78 30.01 -24.81
N SER A 596 -40.39 31.14 -25.40
CA SER A 596 -41.09 31.78 -26.52
C SER A 596 -40.65 31.27 -27.90
N ASP A 597 -39.61 30.44 -27.96
CA ASP A 597 -39.12 29.88 -29.21
C ASP A 597 -39.92 28.63 -29.60
N GLU A 598 -40.65 28.72 -30.70
CA GLU A 598 -41.46 27.63 -31.26
C GLU A 598 -40.61 26.47 -31.80
N ASN A 599 -39.36 26.74 -32.19
CA ASN A 599 -38.42 25.74 -32.70
C ASN A 599 -37.60 25.09 -31.59
N PHE A 600 -37.68 25.60 -30.35
CA PHE A 600 -37.00 25.01 -29.21
C PHE A 600 -37.60 23.65 -28.88
N GLY A 601 -36.77 22.62 -28.98
CA GLY A 601 -37.15 21.23 -28.79
C GLY A 601 -35.99 20.39 -28.28
N LEU A 602 -36.13 19.07 -28.40
CA LEU A 602 -35.18 18.11 -27.85
C LEU A 602 -33.73 18.29 -28.33
N PRO A 603 -33.43 18.57 -29.63
CA PRO A 603 -32.06 18.75 -30.08
C PRO A 603 -31.34 19.94 -29.43
N GLU A 604 -32.06 21.06 -29.25
CA GLU A 604 -31.50 22.27 -28.64
C GLU A 604 -31.27 22.09 -27.14
N LEU A 605 -32.23 21.46 -26.45
CA LEU A 605 -32.08 21.13 -25.04
C LEU A 605 -30.89 20.20 -24.80
N CYS A 606 -30.65 19.21 -25.67
CA CYS A 606 -29.48 18.33 -25.56
C CYS A 606 -28.16 19.11 -25.71
N ARG A 607 -28.12 20.06 -26.66
CA ARG A 607 -26.95 20.90 -26.92
C ARG A 607 -26.61 21.79 -25.72
N GLN A 608 -27.60 22.49 -25.19
CA GLN A 608 -27.41 23.39 -24.05
C GLN A 608 -27.17 22.65 -22.73
N ALA A 609 -27.76 21.46 -22.56
CA ALA A 609 -27.50 20.58 -21.42
C ALA A 609 -26.15 19.85 -21.50
N ALA A 610 -25.46 19.88 -22.65
CA ALA A 610 -24.25 19.10 -22.94
C ALA A 610 -24.42 17.58 -22.71
N MET A 611 -25.56 17.03 -23.12
CA MET A 611 -25.90 15.60 -22.96
C MET A 611 -26.41 15.00 -24.25
N SER A 612 -26.15 13.70 -24.46
CA SER A 612 -26.79 12.97 -25.56
C SER A 612 -28.29 12.83 -25.33
N ARG A 613 -29.06 12.71 -26.42
CA ARG A 613 -30.51 12.51 -26.38
C ARG A 613 -30.93 11.34 -25.49
N SER A 614 -30.20 10.22 -25.56
CA SER A 614 -30.46 9.02 -24.79
C SER A 614 -30.19 9.22 -23.30
N GLN A 615 -29.08 9.87 -22.93
CA GLN A 615 -28.73 10.11 -21.53
C GLN A 615 -29.68 11.11 -20.87
N LEU A 616 -30.03 12.20 -21.57
CA LEU A 616 -30.98 13.19 -21.06
C LEU A 616 -32.36 12.57 -20.83
N PHE A 617 -32.82 11.75 -21.77
CA PHE A 617 -34.07 11.01 -21.63
C PHE A 617 -34.06 10.07 -20.42
N ARG A 618 -33.02 9.25 -20.28
CA ARG A 618 -32.92 8.28 -19.18
C ARG A 618 -32.84 8.97 -17.82
N LYS A 619 -32.01 10.01 -17.67
CA LYS A 619 -31.91 10.76 -16.41
C LYS A 619 -33.22 11.46 -16.03
N LEU A 620 -33.88 12.14 -16.98
CA LEU A 620 -35.18 12.77 -16.70
C LEU A 620 -36.26 11.74 -16.38
N LYS A 621 -36.27 10.59 -17.07
CA LYS A 621 -37.19 9.49 -16.76
C LYS A 621 -36.92 8.96 -15.36
N ALA A 622 -35.66 8.70 -14.99
CA ALA A 622 -35.27 8.19 -13.67
C ALA A 622 -35.55 9.17 -12.50
N LEU A 623 -35.57 10.48 -12.76
CA LEU A 623 -35.88 11.51 -11.77
C LEU A 623 -37.38 11.78 -11.65
N THR A 624 -38.07 11.92 -12.78
CA THR A 624 -39.43 12.52 -12.83
C THR A 624 -40.51 11.55 -13.30
N GLY A 625 -40.13 10.38 -13.82
CA GLY A 625 -41.04 9.41 -14.43
C GLY A 625 -41.55 9.82 -15.81
N ARG A 626 -41.08 10.95 -16.35
CA ARG A 626 -41.56 11.56 -17.59
C ARG A 626 -40.52 11.47 -18.70
N SER A 627 -40.97 11.39 -19.95
CA SER A 627 -40.08 11.59 -21.09
C SER A 627 -39.58 13.03 -21.15
N THR A 628 -38.45 13.29 -21.81
CA THR A 628 -37.95 14.66 -22.01
C THR A 628 -39.00 15.57 -22.66
N THR A 629 -39.77 15.07 -23.63
CA THR A 629 -40.85 15.83 -24.27
C THR A 629 -42.01 16.14 -23.33
N GLN A 630 -42.37 15.20 -22.45
CA GLN A 630 -43.38 15.42 -21.42
C GLN A 630 -42.89 16.43 -20.38
N PHE A 631 -41.61 16.38 -20.00
CA PHE A 631 -40.99 17.29 -19.06
C PHE A 631 -40.96 18.74 -19.58
N ILE A 632 -40.50 18.96 -20.82
CA ILE A 632 -40.53 20.29 -21.48
C ILE A 632 -41.95 20.85 -21.46
N ARG A 633 -42.94 20.01 -21.83
CA ARG A 633 -44.34 20.42 -21.82
C ARG A 633 -44.82 20.80 -20.43
N SER A 634 -44.46 20.07 -19.38
CA SER A 634 -44.89 20.41 -18.03
C SER A 634 -44.29 21.72 -17.53
N VAL A 635 -43.02 22.00 -17.84
CA VAL A 635 -42.39 23.29 -17.48
C VAL A 635 -43.10 24.45 -18.20
N ARG A 636 -43.38 24.32 -19.50
CA ARG A 636 -44.12 25.33 -20.28
C ARG A 636 -45.52 25.58 -19.71
N LEU A 637 -46.23 24.52 -19.33
CA LEU A 637 -47.57 24.62 -18.74
C LEU A 637 -47.55 25.27 -17.34
N GLU A 638 -46.54 24.99 -16.51
CA GLU A 638 -46.36 25.65 -15.21
C GLU A 638 -46.10 27.15 -15.37
N LYS A 639 -45.24 27.55 -16.32
CA LYS A 639 -45.04 28.98 -16.59
C LYS A 639 -46.30 29.65 -17.12
N ALA A 640 -47.05 28.95 -17.99
CA ALA A 640 -48.32 29.44 -18.49
C ALA A 640 -49.32 29.69 -17.36
N ARG A 641 -49.38 28.79 -16.37
CA ARG A 641 -50.20 28.98 -15.16
C ARG A 641 -49.78 30.24 -14.40
N GLY A 642 -48.49 30.41 -14.13
CA GLY A 642 -47.98 31.61 -13.45
C GLY A 642 -48.30 32.91 -14.19
N LEU A 643 -48.22 32.91 -15.53
CA LEU A 643 -48.61 34.07 -16.34
C LEU A 643 -50.12 34.34 -16.29
N LEU A 644 -50.97 33.31 -16.23
CA LEU A 644 -52.42 33.48 -16.08
C LEU A 644 -52.81 34.07 -14.72
N GLU A 645 -52.05 33.75 -13.66
CA GLU A 645 -52.26 34.28 -12.30
C GLU A 645 -51.74 35.73 -12.14
N THR A 646 -50.62 36.06 -12.80
CA THR A 646 -49.90 37.34 -12.56
C THR A 646 -50.13 38.42 -13.61
N THR A 647 -50.63 38.07 -14.79
CA THR A 647 -50.75 39.00 -15.93
C THR A 647 -52.16 39.09 -16.50
N THR A 648 -52.42 40.14 -17.29
CA THR A 648 -53.70 40.36 -17.96
C THR A 648 -53.75 39.81 -19.39
N PHE A 649 -52.73 39.06 -19.82
CA PHE A 649 -52.68 38.49 -21.17
C PHE A 649 -53.88 37.57 -21.45
N SER A 650 -54.32 37.54 -22.71
CA SER A 650 -55.35 36.60 -23.18
C SER A 650 -54.81 35.16 -23.19
N ILE A 651 -55.71 34.17 -23.10
CA ILE A 651 -55.33 32.74 -23.12
C ILE A 651 -54.52 32.41 -24.39
N SER A 652 -54.88 33.02 -25.53
CA SER A 652 -54.13 32.88 -26.78
C SER A 652 -52.72 33.46 -26.68
N GLU A 653 -52.56 34.68 -26.14
CA GLU A 653 -51.24 35.31 -25.94
C GLU A 653 -50.35 34.52 -24.98
N VAL A 654 -50.91 33.99 -23.89
CA VAL A 654 -50.16 33.13 -22.95
C VAL A 654 -49.72 31.85 -23.64
N SER A 655 -50.56 31.23 -24.47
CA SER A 655 -50.19 30.02 -25.20
C SER A 655 -49.01 30.25 -26.16
N TYR A 656 -49.00 31.35 -26.92
CA TYR A 656 -47.89 31.69 -27.81
C TYR A 656 -46.61 32.06 -27.04
N LYS A 657 -46.72 32.87 -25.97
CA LYS A 657 -45.58 33.26 -25.14
C LYS A 657 -44.87 32.08 -24.44
N THR A 658 -45.58 30.96 -24.28
CA THR A 658 -45.06 29.73 -23.67
C THR A 658 -44.73 28.64 -24.70
N GLY A 659 -44.66 29.01 -25.99
CA GLY A 659 -44.15 28.15 -27.06
C GLY A 659 -45.14 27.10 -27.56
N PHE A 660 -46.45 27.32 -27.37
CA PHE A 660 -47.49 26.52 -28.01
C PHE A 660 -48.00 27.20 -29.28
N THR A 661 -47.97 26.49 -30.39
CA THR A 661 -48.44 26.98 -31.70
C THR A 661 -49.97 26.96 -31.85
N ASN A 662 -50.68 26.21 -31.01
CA ASN A 662 -52.13 26.05 -31.10
C ASN A 662 -52.80 26.24 -29.72
N PRO A 663 -53.58 27.32 -29.52
CA PRO A 663 -54.28 27.61 -28.26
C PRO A 663 -55.27 26.51 -27.82
N ASN A 664 -55.89 25.77 -28.76
CA ASN A 664 -56.78 24.66 -28.44
C ASN A 664 -56.00 23.44 -27.91
N TYR A 665 -54.83 23.18 -28.48
CA TYR A 665 -53.93 22.13 -27.98
C TYR A 665 -53.39 22.48 -26.59
N PHE A 666 -52.97 23.73 -26.40
CA PHE A 666 -52.58 24.27 -25.09
C PHE A 666 -53.67 24.04 -24.05
N SER A 667 -54.91 24.48 -24.31
CA SER A 667 -56.02 24.37 -23.37
C SER A 667 -56.34 22.91 -22.99
N ARG A 668 -56.25 21.98 -23.95
CA ARG A 668 -56.40 20.54 -23.68
C ARG A 668 -55.28 19.99 -22.80
N MET A 669 -54.03 20.36 -23.08
CA MET A 669 -52.87 19.89 -22.31
C MET A 669 -52.85 20.50 -20.91
N PHE A 670 -53.21 21.77 -20.78
CA PHE A 670 -53.37 22.47 -19.50
C PHE A 670 -54.41 21.79 -18.62
N ARG A 671 -55.60 21.48 -19.19
CA ARG A 671 -56.64 20.73 -18.48
C ARG A 671 -56.19 19.33 -18.08
N LYS A 672 -55.41 18.66 -18.92
CA LYS A 672 -54.85 17.34 -18.61
C LYS A 672 -53.84 17.38 -17.46
N GLU A 673 -53.00 18.41 -17.41
CA GLU A 673 -51.95 18.55 -16.39
C GLU A 673 -52.53 19.02 -15.05
N PHE A 674 -53.36 20.08 -15.06
CA PHE A 674 -53.84 20.73 -13.84
C PHE A 674 -55.22 20.26 -13.38
N GLY A 675 -56.01 19.63 -14.25
CA GLY A 675 -57.38 19.19 -13.96
C GLY A 675 -58.45 20.26 -14.16
N MET A 676 -58.05 21.48 -14.50
CA MET A 676 -58.90 22.67 -14.67
C MET A 676 -58.59 23.39 -15.98
N ALA A 677 -59.54 24.16 -16.52
CA ALA A 677 -59.32 24.93 -17.75
C ALA A 677 -58.49 26.20 -17.48
N PRO A 678 -57.68 26.69 -18.44
CA PRO A 678 -56.96 27.97 -18.30
C PRO A 678 -57.86 29.16 -17.94
N SER A 679 -59.12 29.14 -18.36
CA SER A 679 -60.12 30.17 -18.05
C SER A 679 -60.61 30.14 -16.60
N GLU A 680 -60.50 29.00 -15.92
CA GLU A 680 -60.91 28.82 -14.52
C GLU A 680 -59.86 29.41 -13.57
N VAL A 681 -58.57 29.25 -13.90
CA VAL A 681 -57.43 29.82 -13.14
C VAL A 681 -57.49 31.35 -13.05
N ARG A 682 -58.09 32.03 -14.03
CA ARG A 682 -58.20 33.50 -14.06
C ARG A 682 -59.30 34.06 -13.15
N LYS A 683 -60.19 33.20 -12.64
CA LYS A 683 -61.35 33.60 -11.82
C LYS A 683 -61.12 33.40 -10.32
N GLU A 684 -60.06 32.68 -9.95
CA GLU A 684 -59.47 32.66 -8.61
C GLU A 684 -58.45 33.80 -8.48
#